data_AF-A0A7S4ALE9-F1
#
_entry.id   AF-A0A7S4ALE9-F1
#
_cell.length_a   1.000
_cell.length_b   1.000
_cell.length_c   1.000
_cell.angle_alpha   90.00
_cell.angle_beta   90.00
_cell.angle_gamma   90.00
#
_symmetry.space_group_name_H-M   'P 1'
#
loop_
_entity.id
_entity.type
_entity.pdbx_description
1 polymer ?
#
loop_
_entity_poly.entity_id
_entity_poly.type
_entity_poly.pdbx_seq_one_letter_code
_entity_poly.pdbx_strand_id
1 'polypeptide(L)'
;MRQSTFGLRLLVTASVTAAVLGFTYHHPMTTKVADSPLPFTKTMLEMSSSVDSSADTSATIPNFNGVEVAKTGGKGMASASQQAVAQDLSLGAPRGRPTGGHYMTKGGIQITAGVERLAYTRTGDVASLANPRSSEAIIESLVQKLDSHKGVLLTSSYEFPGRYARWSLGFIDPPLEVSGKGDKCTIKALNDRGRILLPAIERAMQDMKQEDILSDVNVILEEAGSDMVQIDVTVVPPPPVGTFSEEQRSRQPSLFSIARKLVDLFGYQGGDGQLGLYGAFGYDLTFSFEAIDLKQDRDPEQRDLVLYLPDSIYVIDSDKRDAWHVQYEFNVDNKSTQGLPRVGLNDEFQPFDSEKTEFTKRDTPEGSFSKSVERAKEEFKVGNLFEAVLSQTFREKLTPENKPSTIFRRLRKRNPAPYGFFINLGEQEYLVGASPEMFVRCESIQENDYYPGAMRVETCPISGTVARGADALEDALRVKSLMMNQKEESELTMCTDVDRNDKSRICEPGSVQVIGRRQIEMYSRLIHTVDHVEGYLRPEFDALDAFLCHTWAVTVTGAPKTWAIQFVEDMENSPRCWYGGAVGLMGFDGSLNTGLTLRTVRIKDGVAEIRAGATLLTDSEPIDEELETELKASAMIDAVVRSGVDNSAASNAETPKPPENIGEGKSIILIDHEDSFVHTLGNYLRQTGATVNTLRSGPSALAAIENMVEQGKKPDMVILSPGPGNPSDFGLSNSIEVLIKHDIPAFGVCLGLQGIVEYFGGKLGVLGYPMHGKPSDVTLTEDGMGENSIFAGLPKTFEVARYHSLHGIREELPEELKVTALTEDGIVMGIQHSTLPMAAVQFHPESILTSPAHGMAILKNFMRMHTTKEKN
;
A
#
# COMPACT_ATOMS: atom_id res chain seq x y z
N MET A 1 33.09 57.41 35.67
CA MET A 1 31.97 58.33 36.00
C MET A 1 30.68 57.70 35.49
N ARG A 2 29.58 57.77 36.27
CA ARG A 2 28.14 57.57 35.93
C ARG A 2 27.74 56.49 34.89
N GLN A 3 26.71 55.67 35.03
CA GLN A 3 25.73 55.25 36.07
C GLN A 3 24.81 54.24 35.29
N SER A 4 24.18 53.18 35.82
CA SER A 4 24.25 52.48 37.11
C SER A 4 23.28 51.28 37.11
N THR A 5 23.74 50.07 37.53
CA THR A 5 23.03 49.03 38.32
C THR A 5 21.66 48.47 37.86
N PHE A 6 21.16 47.28 38.25
CA PHE A 6 21.52 46.17 39.18
C PHE A 6 21.32 44.83 38.39
N GLY A 7 21.96 43.67 38.64
CA GLY A 7 22.02 42.84 39.86
C GLY A 7 20.91 41.75 39.81
N LEU A 8 21.12 40.44 40.04
CA LEU A 8 22.14 39.74 40.84
C LEU A 8 22.38 38.26 40.41
N ARG A 9 23.66 37.85 40.44
CA ARG A 9 24.32 36.52 40.58
C ARG A 9 23.52 35.23 40.89
N LEU A 10 24.06 34.10 40.43
CA LEU A 10 24.72 32.98 41.19
C LEU A 10 25.44 32.04 40.15
N LEU A 11 26.28 31.02 40.43
CA LEU A 11 27.50 30.87 41.27
C LEU A 11 28.42 29.80 40.56
N VAL A 12 29.74 29.98 40.34
CA VAL A 12 30.93 29.36 41.04
C VAL A 12 30.84 27.81 41.19
N THR A 13 31.83 26.95 40.81
CA THR A 13 33.28 26.89 41.13
C THR A 13 34.07 25.95 40.17
N ALA A 14 35.41 25.89 40.27
CA ALA A 14 36.29 24.93 39.58
C ALA A 14 37.20 24.14 40.57
N SER A 15 37.63 22.90 40.22
CA SER A 15 38.80 22.12 40.74
C SER A 15 38.84 20.71 40.07
N VAL A 16 39.91 20.17 39.47
CA VAL A 16 41.25 19.70 39.95
C VAL A 16 41.34 18.16 40.20
N THR A 17 42.07 17.47 39.30
CA THR A 17 43.01 16.32 39.44
C THR A 17 42.67 15.02 40.21
N ALA A 18 42.79 13.86 39.52
CA ALA A 18 43.34 12.52 39.95
C ALA A 18 42.93 11.42 38.93
N ALA A 19 43.54 10.25 38.74
CA ALA A 19 44.90 9.71 39.02
C ALA A 19 45.09 8.39 38.20
N VAL A 20 46.29 7.79 38.24
CA VAL A 20 46.72 6.62 37.44
C VAL A 20 46.28 5.27 38.03
N LEU A 21 45.75 4.38 37.17
CA LEU A 21 45.85 2.89 37.18
C LEU A 21 45.63 2.46 35.71
N GLY A 22 46.35 1.54 35.06
CA GLY A 22 47.40 0.63 35.52
C GLY A 22 46.91 -0.83 35.57
N PHE A 23 46.92 -1.57 34.46
CA PHE A 23 47.42 -2.95 34.37
C PHE A 23 47.49 -3.48 32.91
N THR A 24 48.35 -4.46 32.71
CA THR A 24 48.84 -5.02 31.44
C THR A 24 48.04 -6.20 30.90
N TYR A 25 48.10 -6.44 29.58
CA TYR A 25 48.10 -7.80 29.02
C TYR A 25 49.14 -7.98 27.91
N HIS A 26 49.92 -9.07 27.99
CA HIS A 26 50.67 -9.67 26.88
C HIS A 26 49.66 -10.36 25.91
N HIS A 27 49.95 -10.82 24.68
CA HIS A 27 51.19 -11.43 24.15
C HIS A 27 51.24 -11.34 22.58
N PRO A 28 52.00 -12.12 21.78
CA PRO A 28 53.08 -11.56 20.95
C PRO A 28 52.94 -11.62 19.40
N MET A 29 53.92 -10.96 18.75
CA MET A 29 54.70 -11.34 17.55
C MET A 29 54.45 -12.74 16.92
N THR A 30 54.64 -13.01 15.61
CA THR A 30 55.11 -12.26 14.41
C THR A 30 55.01 -13.19 13.19
N THR A 31 54.76 -12.68 11.98
CA THR A 31 55.45 -13.19 10.76
C THR A 31 55.54 -12.16 9.63
N LYS A 32 56.80 -11.87 9.26
CA LYS A 32 57.36 -11.17 8.09
C LYS A 32 56.48 -10.96 6.84
N VAL A 33 56.54 -9.74 6.30
CA VAL A 33 56.42 -9.42 4.86
C VAL A 33 57.71 -8.70 4.43
N ALA A 34 58.17 -8.89 3.19
CA ALA A 34 59.48 -8.47 2.71
C ALA A 34 59.45 -7.23 1.78
N ASP A 35 60.53 -6.46 1.87
CA ASP A 35 61.23 -5.66 0.87
C ASP A 35 60.49 -4.83 -0.20
N SER A 36 60.78 -3.53 -0.13
CA SER A 36 60.54 -2.39 -1.04
C SER A 36 61.37 -2.42 -2.36
N PRO A 37 61.41 -1.36 -3.22
CA PRO A 37 60.46 -0.26 -3.51
C PRO A 37 60.22 -0.04 -5.04
N LEU A 38 59.33 0.88 -5.41
CA LEU A 38 59.27 1.50 -6.76
C LEU A 38 59.70 2.98 -6.71
N PRO A 39 60.49 3.50 -7.69
CA PRO A 39 61.00 4.87 -7.67
C PRO A 39 60.15 5.87 -8.47
N PHE A 40 60.15 7.13 -8.00
CA PHE A 40 59.72 8.30 -8.77
C PHE A 40 60.75 8.68 -9.86
N THR A 41 60.26 9.19 -11.00
CA THR A 41 61.02 10.08 -11.90
C THR A 41 60.16 11.28 -12.34
N LYS A 42 60.81 12.39 -12.68
CA LYS A 42 60.23 13.75 -12.85
C LYS A 42 60.91 14.47 -14.04
N THR A 43 60.35 15.62 -14.46
CA THR A 43 60.92 16.64 -15.39
C THR A 43 60.88 16.26 -16.89
N MET A 44 60.71 17.15 -17.89
CA MET A 44 60.58 18.64 -18.03
C MET A 44 59.35 18.97 -18.92
N LEU A 45 58.72 20.16 -19.04
CA LEU A 45 59.02 21.60 -18.84
C LEU A 45 59.70 22.34 -20.02
N GLU A 46 58.91 23.02 -20.87
CA GLU A 46 59.20 24.26 -21.63
C GLU A 46 57.85 24.84 -22.15
N MET A 47 57.43 26.06 -21.79
CA MET A 47 57.56 27.36 -22.52
C MET A 47 56.73 27.44 -23.84
N SER A 48 55.95 28.50 -24.15
CA SER A 48 55.73 29.82 -23.51
C SER A 48 54.50 30.59 -24.03
N SER A 49 53.92 31.44 -23.16
CA SER A 49 53.29 32.77 -23.43
C SER A 49 52.24 32.99 -24.55
N SER A 50 51.04 33.42 -24.11
CA SER A 50 50.56 34.78 -24.42
C SER A 50 49.53 35.24 -23.37
N VAL A 51 49.79 36.36 -22.71
CA VAL A 51 48.87 37.05 -21.79
C VAL A 51 48.14 38.12 -22.57
N ASP A 52 46.86 38.34 -22.28
CA ASP A 52 46.33 39.70 -22.29
C ASP A 52 45.39 39.91 -21.09
N SER A 53 45.32 41.15 -20.59
CA SER A 53 44.85 41.44 -19.24
C SER A 53 44.03 42.72 -19.16
N SER A 54 42.90 42.67 -18.45
CA SER A 54 42.30 43.86 -17.84
C SER A 54 41.75 43.48 -16.46
N ALA A 55 42.39 43.99 -15.41
CA ALA A 55 41.95 43.81 -14.03
C ALA A 55 40.86 44.83 -13.67
N ASP A 56 40.07 44.54 -12.62
CA ASP A 56 40.04 45.50 -11.51
C ASP A 56 39.72 44.83 -10.14
N THR A 57 39.84 45.62 -9.08
CA THR A 57 40.19 45.19 -7.72
C THR A 57 39.06 44.75 -6.76
N SER A 58 39.53 44.07 -5.70
CA SER A 58 39.05 44.13 -4.30
C SER A 58 37.70 43.53 -3.90
N ALA A 59 37.81 42.31 -3.37
CA ALA A 59 37.37 41.92 -2.01
C ALA A 59 36.05 42.47 -1.44
N THR A 60 35.09 41.55 -1.25
CA THR A 60 34.22 41.55 -0.06
C THR A 60 33.74 40.14 0.25
N ILE A 61 33.70 39.78 1.54
CA ILE A 61 32.99 38.59 2.03
C ILE A 61 31.60 39.07 2.51
N PRO A 62 30.52 38.46 2.01
CA PRO A 62 29.27 38.32 2.77
C PRO A 62 28.89 36.82 2.84
N ASN A 63 28.95 36.19 4.00
CA ASN A 63 27.96 36.25 5.08
C ASN A 63 26.68 35.46 4.75
N PHE A 64 26.58 34.26 5.32
CA PHE A 64 25.39 33.41 5.29
C PHE A 64 24.24 34.09 6.04
N ASN A 65 23.22 34.59 5.32
CA ASN A 65 21.80 34.60 5.69
C ASN A 65 21.04 35.52 4.72
N GLY A 66 20.39 34.93 3.72
CA GLY A 66 19.65 35.66 2.70
C GLY A 66 19.40 34.81 1.47
N VAL A 67 18.41 33.91 1.55
CA VAL A 67 17.88 33.26 0.34
C VAL A 67 17.03 34.29 -0.39
N GLU A 68 17.66 35.07 -1.26
CA GLU A 68 16.91 35.78 -2.31
C GLU A 68 16.23 34.74 -3.20
N VAL A 69 14.92 34.87 -3.38
CA VAL A 69 14.15 34.03 -4.29
C VAL A 69 14.52 34.40 -5.72
N ALA A 70 15.53 33.73 -6.26
CA ALA A 70 15.93 33.85 -7.65
C ALA A 70 14.75 33.45 -8.56
N LYS A 71 14.10 34.44 -9.19
CA LYS A 71 13.14 34.22 -10.28
C LYS A 71 13.85 33.80 -11.57
N THR A 72 14.57 32.69 -11.52
CA THR A 72 14.98 31.97 -12.74
C THR A 72 13.79 31.14 -13.20
N GLY A 73 13.14 31.59 -14.27
CA GLY A 73 12.09 30.84 -14.96
C GLY A 73 12.65 29.62 -15.69
N GLY A 74 13.09 28.62 -14.94
CA GLY A 74 13.28 27.27 -15.46
C GLY A 74 11.91 26.68 -15.77
N LYS A 75 11.73 26.15 -16.98
CA LYS A 75 10.63 25.22 -17.23
C LYS A 75 10.86 24.02 -16.31
N GLY A 76 9.99 23.83 -15.32
CA GLY A 76 10.02 22.61 -14.52
C GLY A 76 9.88 21.42 -15.46
N MET A 77 10.86 20.50 -15.44
CA MET A 77 10.74 19.24 -16.16
C MET A 77 9.52 18.50 -15.61
N ALA A 78 8.66 18.05 -16.51
CA ALA A 78 7.59 17.14 -16.16
C ALA A 78 8.22 15.83 -15.67
N SER A 79 7.82 15.32 -14.52
CA SER A 79 8.21 13.98 -14.09
C SER A 79 7.72 12.94 -15.11
N ALA A 80 8.33 11.74 -15.15
CA ALA A 80 7.84 10.66 -16.00
C ALA A 80 6.34 10.34 -15.76
N SER A 81 5.85 10.55 -14.52
CA SER A 81 4.43 10.47 -14.17
C SER A 81 3.57 11.57 -14.80
N GLN A 82 4.09 12.78 -15.00
CA GLN A 82 3.40 13.85 -15.74
C GLN A 82 3.48 13.66 -17.27
N GLN A 83 4.55 13.04 -17.78
CA GLN A 83 4.65 12.64 -19.20
C GLN A 83 3.71 11.46 -19.53
N ALA A 84 3.57 10.47 -18.64
CA ALA A 84 2.62 9.36 -18.79
C ALA A 84 1.16 9.84 -18.92
N VAL A 85 0.77 10.86 -18.15
CA VAL A 85 -0.54 11.54 -18.24
C VAL A 85 -0.72 12.29 -19.56
N ALA A 86 0.36 12.67 -20.25
CA ALA A 86 0.30 13.37 -21.52
C ALA A 86 0.30 12.46 -22.78
N GLN A 87 0.51 11.15 -22.62
CA GLN A 87 0.75 10.21 -23.74
C GLN A 87 -0.14 8.95 -23.77
N ASP A 88 -1.20 8.87 -22.95
CA ASP A 88 -2.04 7.66 -22.81
C ASP A 88 -1.23 6.37 -22.45
N LEU A 89 -0.08 6.54 -21.79
CA LEU A 89 0.80 5.45 -21.37
C LEU A 89 0.41 4.94 -19.98
N SER A 90 -0.59 4.04 -20.00
CA SER A 90 -1.04 3.22 -18.89
C SER A 90 0.05 2.20 -18.47
N LEU A 91 0.98 2.62 -17.62
CA LEU A 91 2.13 1.80 -17.18
C LEU A 91 1.68 0.47 -16.54
N GLY A 92 2.34 -0.63 -16.93
CA GLY A 92 1.99 -1.99 -16.52
C GLY A 92 0.76 -2.60 -17.18
N ALA A 93 -0.01 -1.86 -18.00
CA ALA A 93 -1.00 -2.47 -18.89
C ALA A 93 -0.32 -3.19 -20.05
N PRO A 94 -0.98 -4.17 -20.71
CA PRO A 94 -0.55 -4.64 -22.02
C PRO A 94 -0.25 -3.45 -22.94
N ARG A 95 0.97 -3.47 -23.52
CA ARG A 95 1.44 -2.44 -24.46
C ARG A 95 0.47 -2.27 -25.64
N GLY A 96 0.55 -1.11 -26.29
CA GLY A 96 -0.45 -0.59 -27.23
C GLY A 96 -1.04 -1.63 -28.19
N ARG A 97 -2.37 -1.50 -28.42
CA ARG A 97 -3.26 -2.35 -29.23
C ARG A 97 -2.56 -3.48 -30.02
N PRO A 98 -2.84 -4.77 -29.71
CA PRO A 98 -2.32 -5.90 -30.47
C PRO A 98 -2.39 -5.66 -31.99
N THR A 99 -1.24 -5.68 -32.64
CA THR A 99 -1.08 -5.21 -34.03
C THR A 99 -1.26 -6.34 -35.04
N GLY A 100 -1.05 -7.58 -34.62
CA GLY A 100 -1.09 -8.76 -35.48
C GLY A 100 -0.02 -8.76 -36.58
N GLY A 101 -0.15 -9.68 -37.53
CA GLY A 101 0.71 -9.77 -38.72
C GLY A 101 1.65 -10.98 -38.70
N HIS A 102 2.73 -10.90 -39.49
CA HIS A 102 3.70 -11.99 -39.65
C HIS A 102 5.09 -11.52 -39.23
N TYR A 103 5.78 -12.31 -38.41
CA TYR A 103 7.13 -12.03 -37.94
C TYR A 103 7.99 -13.30 -37.93
N MET A 104 9.30 -13.09 -37.96
CA MET A 104 10.31 -14.14 -37.86
C MET A 104 11.05 -13.93 -36.54
N THR A 105 11.19 -14.99 -35.73
CA THR A 105 12.00 -14.92 -34.51
C THR A 105 13.49 -15.01 -34.82
N LYS A 106 14.36 -14.60 -33.89
CA LYS A 106 15.82 -14.81 -33.99
C LYS A 106 16.15 -16.30 -34.20
N GLY A 107 15.36 -17.20 -33.61
CA GLY A 107 15.45 -18.65 -33.75
C GLY A 107 14.94 -19.24 -35.08
N GLY A 108 14.51 -18.42 -36.03
CA GLY A 108 14.00 -18.90 -37.33
C GLY A 108 12.59 -19.48 -37.29
N ILE A 109 11.82 -19.23 -36.23
CA ILE A 109 10.41 -19.63 -36.14
C ILE A 109 9.58 -18.55 -36.84
N GLN A 110 8.80 -18.93 -37.85
CA GLN A 110 7.85 -18.01 -38.47
C GLN A 110 6.56 -18.01 -37.64
N ILE A 111 6.11 -16.82 -37.23
CA ILE A 111 4.90 -16.65 -36.42
C ILE A 111 3.90 -15.76 -37.17
N THR A 112 2.63 -16.14 -37.09
CA THR A 112 1.49 -15.35 -37.59
C THR A 112 0.55 -15.05 -36.44
N ALA A 113 0.36 -13.77 -36.12
CA ALA A 113 -0.58 -13.30 -35.11
C ALA A 113 -1.87 -12.78 -35.77
N GLY A 114 -2.99 -13.45 -35.52
CA GLY A 114 -4.33 -12.95 -35.82
C GLY A 114 -4.89 -12.19 -34.61
N VAL A 115 -5.53 -11.05 -34.84
CA VAL A 115 -6.14 -10.23 -33.78
C VAL A 115 -7.63 -10.01 -34.10
N GLU A 116 -8.52 -10.50 -33.25
CA GLU A 116 -9.95 -10.15 -33.27
C GLU A 116 -10.24 -9.11 -32.18
N ARG A 117 -10.92 -8.01 -32.53
CA ARG A 117 -11.42 -7.04 -31.53
C ARG A 117 -12.77 -7.53 -30.98
N LEU A 118 -12.88 -7.53 -29.67
CA LEU A 118 -14.02 -8.04 -28.91
C LEU A 118 -14.93 -6.91 -28.41
N ALA A 119 -16.10 -7.27 -27.88
CA ALA A 119 -16.99 -6.30 -27.26
C ALA A 119 -16.54 -6.00 -25.82
N TYR A 120 -16.11 -4.77 -25.55
CA TYR A 120 -15.84 -4.37 -24.17
C TYR A 120 -17.15 -4.15 -23.39
N THR A 121 -17.23 -4.73 -22.19
CA THR A 121 -18.27 -4.48 -21.19
C THR A 121 -17.64 -4.25 -19.83
N ARG A 122 -18.32 -3.47 -18.98
CA ARG A 122 -17.82 -3.14 -17.64
C ARG A 122 -17.99 -4.31 -16.68
N THR A 123 -17.04 -4.47 -15.77
CA THR A 123 -17.13 -5.43 -14.66
C THR A 123 -18.44 -5.27 -13.88
N GLY A 124 -19.12 -6.40 -13.62
CA GLY A 124 -20.39 -6.44 -12.91
C GLY A 124 -21.65 -6.16 -13.77
N ASP A 125 -21.51 -5.91 -15.07
CA ASP A 125 -22.67 -5.83 -15.98
C ASP A 125 -23.25 -7.22 -16.25
N VAL A 126 -24.23 -7.64 -15.44
CA VAL A 126 -24.88 -8.96 -15.53
C VAL A 126 -25.56 -9.17 -16.90
N ALA A 127 -26.02 -8.10 -17.57
CA ALA A 127 -26.59 -8.22 -18.91
C ALA A 127 -25.53 -8.59 -19.97
N SER A 128 -24.25 -8.28 -19.72
CA SER A 128 -23.16 -8.63 -20.64
C SER A 128 -22.82 -10.12 -20.67
N LEU A 129 -23.12 -10.88 -19.59
CA LEU A 129 -22.89 -12.34 -19.54
C LEU A 129 -23.70 -13.10 -20.60
N ALA A 130 -24.80 -12.52 -21.10
CA ALA A 130 -25.57 -13.08 -22.21
C ALA A 130 -24.87 -12.95 -23.58
N ASN A 131 -23.85 -12.09 -23.70
CA ASN A 131 -23.00 -11.99 -24.87
C ASN A 131 -21.65 -12.68 -24.61
N PRO A 132 -21.40 -13.88 -25.17
CA PRO A 132 -20.16 -14.63 -24.93
C PRO A 132 -18.92 -13.98 -25.55
N ARG A 133 -19.07 -12.95 -26.38
CA ARG A 133 -17.97 -12.13 -26.94
C ARG A 133 -17.69 -10.87 -26.11
N SER A 134 -18.31 -10.72 -24.94
CA SER A 134 -18.06 -9.62 -24.02
C SER A 134 -16.85 -9.88 -23.13
N SER A 135 -16.10 -8.83 -22.77
CA SER A 135 -14.91 -8.96 -21.92
C SER A 135 -15.19 -9.61 -20.57
N GLU A 136 -16.32 -9.31 -19.91
CA GLU A 136 -16.66 -9.92 -18.62
C GLU A 136 -17.10 -11.40 -18.78
N ALA A 137 -17.82 -11.76 -19.85
CA ALA A 137 -18.16 -13.17 -20.12
C ALA A 137 -16.92 -14.01 -20.43
N ILE A 138 -15.91 -13.42 -21.08
CA ILE A 138 -14.63 -14.08 -21.38
C ILE A 138 -13.81 -14.30 -20.10
N ILE A 139 -13.71 -13.27 -19.22
CA ILE A 139 -13.05 -13.43 -17.92
C ILE A 139 -13.73 -14.54 -17.12
N GLU A 140 -15.06 -14.54 -17.02
CA GLU A 140 -15.80 -15.58 -16.30
C GLU A 140 -15.63 -16.97 -16.93
N SER A 141 -15.53 -17.07 -18.26
CA SER A 141 -15.25 -18.34 -18.94
C SER A 141 -13.84 -18.87 -18.66
N LEU A 142 -12.82 -17.99 -18.64
CA LEU A 142 -11.46 -18.36 -18.24
C LEU A 142 -11.45 -18.82 -16.77
N VAL A 143 -12.08 -18.06 -15.88
CA VAL A 143 -12.23 -18.41 -14.45
C VAL A 143 -12.91 -19.76 -14.27
N GLN A 144 -13.95 -20.09 -15.04
CA GLN A 144 -14.58 -21.41 -14.96
C GLN A 144 -13.67 -22.54 -15.48
N LYS A 145 -12.98 -22.33 -16.60
CA LYS A 145 -12.17 -23.39 -17.25
C LYS A 145 -10.84 -23.64 -16.54
N LEU A 146 -10.25 -22.66 -15.86
CA LEU A 146 -9.03 -22.84 -15.09
C LEU A 146 -9.18 -23.80 -13.89
N ASP A 147 -10.41 -24.18 -13.49
CA ASP A 147 -10.58 -25.29 -12.55
C ASP A 147 -10.05 -26.64 -13.10
N SER A 148 -10.09 -26.84 -14.43
CA SER A 148 -9.74 -28.13 -15.07
C SER A 148 -8.81 -28.05 -16.28
N HIS A 149 -8.43 -26.86 -16.73
CA HIS A 149 -7.46 -26.66 -17.83
C HIS A 149 -6.23 -25.89 -17.35
N LYS A 150 -5.03 -26.35 -17.70
CA LYS A 150 -3.78 -25.59 -17.50
C LYS A 150 -3.88 -24.21 -18.17
N GLY A 151 -3.40 -23.18 -17.50
CA GLY A 151 -3.50 -21.81 -17.99
C GLY A 151 -3.28 -20.75 -16.93
N VAL A 152 -3.38 -19.49 -17.36
CA VAL A 152 -3.10 -18.30 -16.56
C VAL A 152 -4.18 -17.26 -16.82
N LEU A 153 -4.65 -16.62 -15.75
CA LEU A 153 -5.37 -15.36 -15.77
C LEU A 153 -4.65 -14.37 -14.83
N LEU A 154 -4.09 -13.31 -15.39
CA LEU A 154 -3.52 -12.17 -14.67
C LEU A 154 -4.48 -10.98 -14.77
N THR A 155 -4.63 -10.22 -13.69
CA THR A 155 -5.55 -9.08 -13.61
C THR A 155 -4.96 -7.96 -12.77
N SER A 156 -5.06 -6.72 -13.25
CA SER A 156 -4.95 -5.53 -12.40
C SER A 156 -6.33 -4.92 -12.26
N SER A 157 -6.79 -4.82 -11.02
CA SER A 157 -8.08 -4.22 -10.66
C SER A 157 -7.92 -2.88 -9.93
N TYR A 158 -6.68 -2.47 -9.68
CA TYR A 158 -6.30 -1.21 -9.06
C TYR A 158 -5.78 -0.21 -10.09
N GLU A 159 -5.87 1.07 -9.78
CA GLU A 159 -5.40 2.16 -10.63
C GLU A 159 -4.65 3.16 -9.76
N PHE A 160 -3.41 3.46 -10.14
CA PHE A 160 -2.59 4.49 -9.50
C PHE A 160 -1.86 5.26 -10.60
N PRO A 161 -2.09 6.58 -10.75
CA PRO A 161 -1.54 7.36 -11.86
C PRO A 161 -0.03 7.22 -12.01
N GLY A 162 0.42 6.81 -13.21
CA GLY A 162 1.84 6.59 -13.50
C GLY A 162 2.47 5.33 -12.87
N ARG A 163 1.68 4.42 -12.29
CA ARG A 163 2.18 3.15 -11.73
C ARG A 163 1.35 1.93 -12.14
N TYR A 164 0.04 1.98 -11.93
CA TYR A 164 -0.88 0.85 -12.17
C TYR A 164 -2.07 1.29 -13.01
N ALA A 165 -2.43 0.46 -13.98
CA ALA A 165 -3.62 0.59 -14.82
C ALA A 165 -4.50 -0.67 -14.69
N ARG A 166 -5.77 -0.59 -15.10
CA ARG A 166 -6.74 -1.69 -14.96
C ARG A 166 -6.83 -2.54 -16.22
N TRP A 167 -6.52 -3.82 -16.12
CA TRP A 167 -6.44 -4.74 -17.27
C TRP A 167 -6.63 -6.20 -16.85
N SER A 168 -6.85 -7.08 -17.84
CA SER A 168 -6.85 -8.54 -17.66
C SER A 168 -6.20 -9.22 -18.87
N LEU A 169 -5.34 -10.20 -18.60
CA LEU A 169 -4.65 -11.05 -19.57
C LEU A 169 -4.92 -12.50 -19.22
N GLY A 170 -5.35 -13.34 -20.17
CA GLY A 170 -5.49 -14.75 -19.84
C GLY A 170 -5.75 -15.72 -20.99
N PHE A 171 -5.46 -16.99 -20.71
CA PHE A 171 -5.52 -18.10 -21.65
C PHE A 171 -5.70 -19.43 -20.90
N ILE A 172 -6.02 -20.46 -21.66
CA ILE A 172 -6.04 -21.88 -21.27
C ILE A 172 -5.45 -22.71 -22.41
N ASP A 173 -5.20 -23.99 -22.16
CA ASP A 173 -4.69 -24.95 -23.14
C ASP A 173 -3.41 -24.50 -23.88
N PRO A 174 -2.41 -23.93 -23.17
CA PRO A 174 -1.17 -23.49 -23.80
C PRO A 174 -0.46 -24.68 -24.49
N PRO A 175 0.15 -24.51 -25.68
CA PRO A 175 0.86 -25.60 -26.35
C PRO A 175 2.05 -26.16 -25.58
N LEU A 176 2.72 -25.36 -24.74
CA LEU A 176 4.00 -25.72 -24.15
C LEU A 176 4.15 -25.22 -22.70
N GLU A 177 4.72 -26.10 -21.87
CA GLU A 177 5.07 -25.89 -20.47
C GLU A 177 6.59 -25.96 -20.31
N VAL A 178 7.14 -25.06 -19.50
CA VAL A 178 8.53 -25.08 -19.02
C VAL A 178 8.45 -25.13 -17.50
N SER A 179 8.80 -26.28 -16.92
CA SER A 179 8.83 -26.46 -15.47
C SER A 179 10.25 -26.79 -15.01
N GLY A 180 10.56 -26.55 -13.74
CA GLY A 180 11.90 -26.85 -13.21
C GLY A 180 11.98 -26.84 -11.69
N LYS A 181 13.04 -27.46 -11.19
CA LYS A 181 13.39 -27.56 -9.77
C LYS A 181 14.90 -27.66 -9.63
N GLY A 182 15.51 -26.81 -8.81
CA GLY A 182 16.96 -26.77 -8.66
C GLY A 182 17.71 -26.66 -10.00
N ASP A 183 18.49 -27.68 -10.34
CA ASP A 183 19.28 -27.77 -11.58
C ASP A 183 18.55 -28.43 -12.76
N LYS A 184 17.33 -28.95 -12.57
CA LYS A 184 16.58 -29.70 -13.59
C LYS A 184 15.43 -28.89 -14.17
N CYS A 185 15.27 -28.99 -15.48
CA CYS A 185 14.17 -28.37 -16.21
C CYS A 185 13.57 -29.33 -17.22
N THR A 186 12.25 -29.29 -17.34
CA THR A 186 11.44 -30.06 -18.27
C THR A 186 10.70 -29.09 -19.19
N ILE A 187 10.87 -29.26 -20.50
CA ILE A 187 10.13 -28.52 -21.53
C ILE A 187 9.20 -29.50 -22.24
N LYS A 188 7.89 -29.32 -22.07
CA LYS A 188 6.87 -30.32 -22.42
C LYS A 188 5.84 -29.76 -23.38
N ALA A 189 5.57 -30.50 -24.46
CA ALA A 189 4.40 -30.24 -25.30
C ALA A 189 3.13 -30.74 -24.60
N LEU A 190 2.16 -29.85 -24.43
CA LEU A 190 0.86 -30.17 -23.82
C LEU A 190 -0.20 -30.58 -24.85
N ASN A 191 0.05 -30.29 -26.14
CA ASN A 191 -0.76 -30.70 -27.28
C ASN A 191 0.10 -30.76 -28.55
N ASP A 192 -0.49 -31.18 -29.68
CA ASP A 192 0.20 -31.34 -30.97
C ASP A 192 0.86 -30.05 -31.49
N ARG A 193 0.34 -28.88 -31.08
CA ARG A 193 0.87 -27.57 -31.46
C ARG A 193 2.19 -27.29 -30.75
N GLY A 194 2.32 -27.73 -29.50
CA GLY A 194 3.59 -27.74 -28.77
C GLY A 194 4.65 -28.64 -29.41
N ARG A 195 4.27 -29.81 -29.93
CA ARG A 195 5.21 -30.76 -30.57
C ARG A 195 5.91 -30.16 -31.80
N ILE A 196 5.30 -29.20 -32.48
CA ILE A 196 5.90 -28.47 -33.61
C ILE A 196 7.03 -27.52 -33.15
N LEU A 197 6.98 -27.02 -31.93
CA LEU A 197 7.99 -26.10 -31.38
C LEU A 197 9.23 -26.83 -30.85
N LEU A 198 9.05 -28.05 -30.33
CA LEU A 198 10.13 -28.78 -29.65
C LEU A 198 11.41 -28.98 -30.51
N PRO A 199 11.38 -29.26 -31.83
CA PRO A 199 12.61 -29.37 -32.63
C PRO A 199 13.45 -28.09 -32.71
N ALA A 200 12.84 -26.91 -32.61
CA ALA A 200 13.58 -25.64 -32.54
C ALA A 200 14.19 -25.42 -31.15
N ILE A 201 13.47 -25.84 -30.11
CA ILE A 201 13.93 -25.76 -28.72
C ILE A 201 15.05 -26.77 -28.45
N GLU A 202 14.94 -28.01 -28.95
CA GLU A 202 15.98 -29.03 -28.88
C GLU A 202 17.31 -28.48 -29.40
N ARG A 203 17.31 -27.88 -30.60
CA ARG A 203 18.51 -27.25 -31.16
C ARG A 203 19.10 -26.21 -30.22
N ALA A 204 18.28 -25.30 -29.70
CA ALA A 204 18.73 -24.29 -28.74
C ALA A 204 19.29 -24.88 -27.43
N MET A 205 18.74 -26.00 -26.94
CA MET A 205 19.28 -26.71 -25.77
C MET A 205 20.58 -27.44 -26.09
N GLN A 206 20.71 -28.07 -27.27
CA GLN A 206 21.96 -28.68 -27.72
C GLN A 206 23.07 -27.65 -27.96
N ASP A 207 22.73 -26.43 -28.38
CA ASP A 207 23.67 -25.30 -28.43
C ASP A 207 24.14 -24.93 -27.01
N MET A 208 23.22 -24.81 -26.04
CA MET A 208 23.58 -24.57 -24.62
C MET A 208 24.44 -25.69 -24.00
N LYS A 209 24.28 -26.94 -24.46
CA LYS A 209 25.13 -28.08 -24.07
C LYS A 209 26.54 -27.99 -24.68
N GLN A 210 26.68 -27.40 -25.87
CA GLN A 210 27.98 -27.08 -26.48
C GLN A 210 28.64 -25.84 -25.87
N GLU A 211 27.84 -24.93 -25.29
CA GLU A 211 28.27 -23.74 -24.54
C GLU A 211 28.65 -24.06 -23.08
N ASP A 212 28.69 -25.34 -22.67
CA ASP A 212 28.93 -25.82 -21.29
C ASP A 212 27.95 -25.25 -20.23
N ILE A 213 26.74 -24.81 -20.62
CA ILE A 213 25.69 -24.31 -19.71
C ILE A 213 24.78 -25.45 -19.23
N LEU A 214 24.56 -26.45 -20.08
CA LEU A 214 23.80 -27.66 -19.74
C LEU A 214 24.74 -28.86 -19.69
N SER A 215 24.66 -29.64 -18.61
CA SER A 215 25.37 -30.93 -18.51
C SER A 215 24.65 -32.01 -19.33
N ASP A 216 23.33 -31.95 -19.40
CA ASP A 216 22.55 -32.93 -20.15
C ASP A 216 21.29 -32.37 -20.84
N VAL A 217 20.89 -33.04 -21.93
CA VAL A 217 19.74 -32.74 -22.78
C VAL A 217 19.20 -34.07 -23.30
N ASN A 218 18.08 -34.53 -22.73
CA ASN A 218 17.41 -35.77 -23.03
C ASN A 218 16.10 -35.52 -23.77
N VAL A 219 15.95 -36.16 -24.92
CA VAL A 219 14.77 -36.07 -25.78
C VAL A 219 13.87 -37.26 -25.52
N ILE A 220 12.62 -36.99 -25.14
CA ILE A 220 11.59 -38.01 -24.94
C ILE A 220 10.63 -38.00 -26.13
N LEU A 221 10.46 -39.17 -26.72
CA LEU A 221 9.55 -39.45 -27.83
C LEU A 221 8.30 -40.18 -27.32
N GLU A 222 7.21 -40.09 -28.07
CA GLU A 222 5.99 -40.84 -27.79
C GLU A 222 6.18 -42.36 -27.98
N GLU A 223 5.58 -43.20 -27.12
CA GLU A 223 5.77 -44.66 -27.10
C GLU A 223 5.52 -45.37 -28.44
N ALA A 224 4.71 -44.77 -29.32
CA ALA A 224 4.28 -45.33 -30.60
C ALA A 224 4.90 -44.64 -31.84
N GLY A 225 5.84 -43.69 -31.70
CA GLY A 225 6.27 -42.86 -32.83
C GLY A 225 7.66 -42.22 -32.70
N SER A 226 7.99 -41.37 -33.68
CA SER A 226 9.23 -40.60 -33.72
C SER A 226 9.04 -39.11 -33.39
N ASP A 227 7.83 -38.72 -32.97
CA ASP A 227 7.53 -37.33 -32.61
C ASP A 227 7.90 -37.05 -31.14
N MET A 228 8.51 -35.88 -30.93
CA MET A 228 8.97 -35.43 -29.62
C MET A 228 7.80 -34.94 -28.77
N VAL A 229 7.83 -35.27 -27.47
CA VAL A 229 6.82 -34.86 -26.49
C VAL A 229 7.40 -34.03 -25.34
N GLN A 230 8.66 -34.25 -24.99
CA GLN A 230 9.32 -33.61 -23.86
C GLN A 230 10.84 -33.55 -24.05
N ILE A 231 11.46 -32.49 -23.55
CA ILE A 231 12.92 -32.33 -23.45
C ILE A 231 13.24 -32.11 -21.98
N ASP A 232 14.02 -33.01 -21.38
CA ASP A 232 14.54 -32.84 -20.02
C ASP A 232 16.00 -32.40 -20.09
N VAL A 233 16.33 -31.32 -19.39
CA VAL A 233 17.68 -30.76 -19.35
C VAL A 233 18.17 -30.63 -17.92
N THR A 234 19.48 -30.79 -17.74
CA THR A 234 20.16 -30.55 -16.46
C THR A 234 21.20 -29.46 -16.66
N VAL A 235 21.07 -28.40 -15.89
CA VAL A 235 22.01 -27.26 -15.87
C VAL A 235 23.34 -27.70 -15.25
N VAL A 236 24.47 -27.13 -15.65
CA VAL A 236 25.73 -27.38 -14.92
C VAL A 236 25.69 -26.72 -13.53
N PRO A 237 26.37 -27.27 -12.51
CA PRO A 237 26.51 -26.58 -11.23
C PRO A 237 27.11 -25.18 -11.40
N PRO A 238 26.70 -24.19 -10.59
CA PRO A 238 27.30 -22.86 -10.64
C PRO A 238 28.81 -22.92 -10.36
N PRO A 239 29.60 -22.05 -11.01
CA PRO A 239 31.05 -22.07 -10.82
C PRO A 239 31.43 -21.60 -9.40
N PRO A 240 32.60 -22.00 -8.86
CA PRO A 240 32.97 -21.67 -7.49
C PRO A 240 32.95 -20.17 -7.18
N VAL A 241 32.53 -19.79 -5.96
CA VAL A 241 32.51 -18.40 -5.50
C VAL A 241 33.88 -17.73 -5.72
N GLY A 242 33.86 -16.50 -6.27
CA GLY A 242 35.07 -15.74 -6.62
C GLY A 242 35.62 -16.02 -8.02
N THR A 243 34.99 -16.88 -8.82
CA THR A 243 35.31 -17.04 -10.27
C THR A 243 34.59 -16.04 -11.17
N PHE A 244 33.54 -15.38 -10.66
CA PHE A 244 32.78 -14.31 -11.31
C PHE A 244 32.79 -13.05 -10.42
N SER A 245 32.55 -11.87 -10.99
CA SER A 245 32.28 -10.66 -10.20
C SER A 245 30.82 -10.64 -9.76
N GLU A 246 30.51 -10.00 -8.63
CA GLU A 246 29.14 -9.96 -8.10
C GLU A 246 28.14 -9.45 -9.15
N GLU A 247 28.48 -8.43 -9.96
CA GLU A 247 27.64 -7.94 -11.05
C GLU A 247 27.16 -9.08 -11.97
N GLN A 248 28.02 -10.05 -12.27
CA GLN A 248 27.75 -11.20 -13.14
C GLN A 248 27.05 -12.38 -12.45
N ARG A 249 26.72 -12.31 -11.14
CA ARG A 249 26.09 -13.40 -10.38
C ARG A 249 24.77 -13.93 -11.00
N SER A 250 24.01 -13.09 -11.70
CA SER A 250 22.76 -13.45 -12.42
C SER A 250 22.98 -14.11 -13.78
N ARG A 251 24.24 -14.15 -14.26
CA ARG A 251 24.65 -14.85 -15.50
C ARG A 251 25.13 -16.29 -15.24
N GLN A 252 25.18 -16.72 -13.98
CA GLN A 252 25.52 -18.11 -13.65
C GLN A 252 24.52 -19.11 -14.26
N PRO A 253 24.99 -20.31 -14.68
CA PRO A 253 24.12 -21.39 -15.12
C PRO A 253 23.01 -21.67 -14.11
N SER A 254 21.76 -21.55 -14.56
CA SER A 254 20.55 -21.71 -13.74
C SER A 254 19.33 -21.99 -14.64
N LEU A 255 18.16 -22.26 -14.04
CA LEU A 255 16.89 -22.33 -14.79
C LEU A 255 16.62 -21.05 -15.60
N PHE A 256 17.13 -19.89 -15.15
CA PHE A 256 17.02 -18.62 -15.86
C PHE A 256 17.92 -18.54 -17.11
N SER A 257 18.97 -19.35 -17.21
CA SER A 257 19.74 -19.50 -18.46
C SER A 257 18.87 -20.13 -19.56
N ILE A 258 18.02 -21.10 -19.20
CA ILE A 258 17.08 -21.74 -20.13
C ILE A 258 15.98 -20.74 -20.52
N ALA A 259 15.36 -20.06 -19.53
CA ALA A 259 14.36 -19.03 -19.79
C ALA A 259 14.90 -17.93 -20.73
N ARG A 260 16.14 -17.49 -20.52
CA ARG A 260 16.85 -16.52 -21.36
C ARG A 260 17.05 -17.03 -22.80
N LYS A 261 17.54 -18.27 -22.98
CA LYS A 261 17.67 -18.88 -24.32
C LYS A 261 16.32 -19.01 -25.03
N LEU A 262 15.23 -19.26 -24.31
CA LEU A 262 13.87 -19.28 -24.86
C LEU A 262 13.40 -17.87 -25.27
N VAL A 263 13.66 -16.85 -24.45
CA VAL A 263 13.40 -15.43 -24.82
C VAL A 263 14.17 -15.04 -26.08
N ASP A 264 15.43 -15.46 -26.21
CA ASP A 264 16.18 -15.24 -27.45
C ASP A 264 15.64 -16.05 -28.62
N LEU A 265 15.33 -17.35 -28.47
CA LEU A 265 14.80 -18.20 -29.54
C LEU A 265 13.51 -17.64 -30.14
N PHE A 266 12.59 -17.16 -29.29
CA PHE A 266 11.30 -16.61 -29.70
C PHE A 266 11.30 -15.09 -29.90
N GLY A 267 12.39 -14.39 -29.55
CA GLY A 267 12.50 -12.94 -29.67
C GLY A 267 12.40 -12.44 -31.11
N TYR A 268 11.76 -11.30 -31.32
CA TYR A 268 11.47 -10.72 -32.64
C TYR A 268 11.61 -9.18 -32.61
N GLN A 269 11.52 -8.52 -33.76
CA GLN A 269 11.43 -7.05 -33.86
C GLN A 269 10.07 -6.65 -34.44
N GLY A 270 9.39 -5.68 -33.81
CA GLY A 270 8.15 -5.07 -34.33
C GLY A 270 6.91 -5.98 -34.39
N GLY A 271 6.90 -7.09 -33.64
CA GLY A 271 5.77 -8.03 -33.54
C GLY A 271 4.81 -7.73 -32.39
N ASP A 272 3.96 -8.70 -32.05
CA ASP A 272 2.89 -8.52 -31.05
C ASP A 272 3.39 -8.71 -29.61
N GLY A 273 3.36 -7.62 -28.83
CA GLY A 273 3.87 -7.55 -27.45
C GLY A 273 3.11 -8.39 -26.41
N GLN A 274 2.19 -9.27 -26.82
CA GLN A 274 1.49 -10.23 -25.94
C GLN A 274 2.00 -11.66 -26.09
N LEU A 275 3.10 -11.88 -26.83
CA LEU A 275 3.77 -13.18 -26.91
C LEU A 275 4.97 -13.24 -25.94
N GLY A 276 4.96 -14.25 -25.06
CA GLY A 276 5.95 -14.44 -24.01
C GLY A 276 5.68 -15.69 -23.18
N LEU A 277 6.40 -15.82 -22.06
CA LEU A 277 6.22 -16.88 -21.08
C LEU A 277 5.46 -16.35 -19.85
N TYR A 278 4.43 -17.06 -19.41
CA TYR A 278 3.51 -16.63 -18.36
C TYR A 278 3.40 -17.70 -17.26
N GLY A 279 3.47 -17.32 -15.99
CA GLY A 279 3.32 -18.30 -14.91
C GLY A 279 3.88 -17.83 -13.57
N ALA A 280 4.57 -18.75 -12.88
CA ALA A 280 4.99 -18.62 -11.49
C ALA A 280 6.46 -18.97 -11.29
N PHE A 281 7.05 -18.30 -10.30
CA PHE A 281 8.44 -18.41 -9.85
C PHE A 281 8.42 -18.65 -8.33
N GLY A 282 8.89 -19.81 -7.88
CA GLY A 282 8.91 -20.23 -6.50
C GLY A 282 10.08 -19.65 -5.71
N TYR A 283 9.92 -19.54 -4.39
CA TYR A 283 10.91 -18.94 -3.50
C TYR A 283 12.27 -19.64 -3.58
N ASP A 284 12.27 -20.97 -3.68
CA ASP A 284 13.47 -21.80 -3.66
C ASP A 284 14.42 -21.57 -4.85
N LEU A 285 13.99 -20.86 -5.90
CA LEU A 285 14.87 -20.36 -6.98
C LEU A 285 16.05 -19.52 -6.46
N THR A 286 15.93 -18.91 -5.27
CA THR A 286 17.03 -18.14 -4.65
C THR A 286 18.24 -19.01 -4.32
N PHE A 287 18.05 -20.29 -4.00
CA PHE A 287 19.11 -21.23 -3.62
C PHE A 287 20.00 -21.66 -4.80
N SER A 288 19.64 -21.30 -6.04
CA SER A 288 20.53 -21.42 -7.20
C SER A 288 21.61 -20.31 -7.25
N PHE A 289 21.48 -19.25 -6.44
CA PHE A 289 22.32 -18.05 -6.49
C PHE A 289 22.89 -17.63 -5.13
N GLU A 290 22.22 -17.98 -4.03
CA GLU A 290 22.67 -17.78 -2.64
C GLU A 290 23.09 -19.13 -2.05
N ALA A 291 24.28 -19.19 -1.43
CA ALA A 291 24.75 -20.39 -0.75
C ALA A 291 24.09 -20.49 0.65
N ILE A 292 23.03 -21.27 0.74
CA ILE A 292 22.23 -21.48 1.97
C ILE A 292 22.34 -22.94 2.43
N ASP A 293 22.59 -23.15 3.71
CA ASP A 293 22.58 -24.46 4.34
C ASP A 293 21.11 -24.92 4.53
N LEU A 294 20.61 -25.69 3.57
CA LEU A 294 19.23 -26.20 3.57
C LEU A 294 18.99 -27.19 4.72
N LYS A 295 17.93 -26.95 5.49
CA LYS A 295 17.53 -27.74 6.68
C LYS A 295 16.11 -28.29 6.57
N GLN A 296 15.25 -27.66 5.78
CA GLN A 296 13.85 -28.04 5.63
C GLN A 296 13.72 -29.16 4.58
N ASP A 297 12.89 -30.16 4.92
CA ASP A 297 12.55 -31.23 3.98
C ASP A 297 11.64 -30.72 2.87
N ARG A 298 11.91 -31.14 1.63
CA ARG A 298 11.30 -30.60 0.41
C ARG A 298 10.69 -31.74 -0.38
N ASP A 299 9.38 -31.66 -0.60
CA ASP A 299 8.64 -32.60 -1.42
C ASP A 299 9.37 -32.81 -2.76
N PRO A 300 9.76 -34.06 -3.14
CA PRO A 300 10.39 -34.35 -4.41
C PRO A 300 9.64 -33.81 -5.63
N GLU A 301 8.31 -33.72 -5.57
CA GLU A 301 7.43 -33.23 -6.64
C GLU A 301 7.23 -31.69 -6.61
N GLN A 302 7.75 -30.96 -5.61
CA GLN A 302 7.79 -29.49 -5.63
C GLN A 302 8.46 -28.98 -6.91
N ARG A 303 7.83 -28.01 -7.56
CA ARG A 303 8.34 -27.26 -8.72
C ARG A 303 8.66 -25.84 -8.30
N ASP A 304 9.82 -25.33 -8.69
CA ASP A 304 10.30 -23.98 -8.37
C ASP A 304 10.06 -23.00 -9.53
N LEU A 305 9.81 -23.51 -10.74
CA LEU A 305 9.46 -22.74 -11.93
C LEU A 305 8.34 -23.46 -12.67
N VAL A 306 7.29 -22.73 -13.08
CA VAL A 306 6.29 -23.20 -14.06
C VAL A 306 5.89 -22.02 -14.94
N LEU A 307 6.21 -22.11 -16.23
CA LEU A 307 5.91 -21.10 -17.24
C LEU A 307 5.21 -21.74 -18.45
N TYR A 308 4.24 -21.02 -19.01
CA TYR A 308 3.47 -21.41 -20.19
C TYR A 308 3.73 -20.47 -21.37
N LEU A 309 3.84 -21.05 -22.55
CA LEU A 309 3.79 -20.32 -23.82
C LEU A 309 2.37 -20.42 -24.39
N PRO A 310 1.56 -19.34 -24.42
CA PRO A 310 0.22 -19.36 -24.99
C PRO A 310 0.23 -19.19 -26.52
N ASP A 311 -0.77 -19.77 -27.20
CA ASP A 311 -1.04 -19.55 -28.62
C ASP A 311 -2.41 -18.89 -28.91
N SER A 312 -3.11 -18.49 -27.85
CA SER A 312 -4.45 -17.91 -27.85
C SER A 312 -4.66 -17.17 -26.54
N ILE A 313 -4.50 -15.84 -26.54
CA ILE A 313 -4.57 -14.99 -25.35
C ILE A 313 -5.66 -13.91 -25.50
N TYR A 314 -6.44 -13.72 -24.43
CA TYR A 314 -7.38 -12.62 -24.30
C TYR A 314 -6.72 -11.44 -23.60
N VAL A 315 -6.89 -10.25 -24.18
CA VAL A 315 -6.26 -9.00 -23.77
C VAL A 315 -7.36 -7.98 -23.54
N ILE A 316 -7.55 -7.54 -22.30
CA ILE A 316 -8.65 -6.64 -21.92
C ILE A 316 -8.05 -5.43 -21.22
N ASP A 317 -8.16 -4.27 -21.85
CA ASP A 317 -7.78 -2.98 -21.28
C ASP A 317 -9.05 -2.29 -20.75
N SER A 318 -9.19 -2.26 -19.42
CA SER A 318 -10.38 -1.71 -18.76
C SER A 318 -10.36 -0.19 -18.65
N ASP A 319 -9.18 0.41 -18.78
CA ASP A 319 -8.98 1.86 -18.80
C ASP A 319 -9.38 2.41 -20.16
N LYS A 320 -8.77 1.88 -21.23
CA LYS A 320 -9.06 2.24 -22.63
C LYS A 320 -10.37 1.66 -23.17
N ARG A 321 -11.02 0.77 -22.40
CA ARG A 321 -12.30 0.12 -22.72
C ARG A 321 -12.26 -0.65 -24.05
N ASP A 322 -11.15 -1.33 -24.27
CA ASP A 322 -10.91 -2.16 -25.44
C ASP A 322 -10.65 -3.61 -25.00
N ALA A 323 -10.97 -4.57 -25.86
CA ALA A 323 -10.72 -5.98 -25.64
C ALA A 323 -10.36 -6.66 -26.96
N TRP A 324 -9.45 -7.64 -26.90
CA TRP A 324 -8.93 -8.38 -28.05
C TRP A 324 -8.73 -9.86 -27.73
N HIS A 325 -8.83 -10.69 -28.77
CA HIS A 325 -8.35 -12.06 -28.77
C HIS A 325 -7.19 -12.14 -29.77
N VAL A 326 -6.02 -12.51 -29.29
CA VAL A 326 -4.82 -12.69 -30.11
C VAL A 326 -4.54 -14.18 -30.24
N GLN A 327 -4.38 -14.66 -31.48
CA GLN A 327 -4.12 -16.06 -31.79
C GLN A 327 -2.85 -16.20 -32.61
N TYR A 328 -1.97 -17.10 -32.20
CA TYR A 328 -0.69 -17.35 -32.83
C TYR A 328 -0.71 -18.66 -33.62
N GLU A 329 -0.16 -18.64 -34.83
CA GLU A 329 0.25 -19.84 -35.56
C GLU A 329 1.76 -19.83 -35.75
N PHE A 330 2.40 -20.96 -35.46
CA PHE A 330 3.85 -21.15 -35.55
C PHE A 330 4.17 -22.05 -36.74
N ASN A 331 5.31 -21.82 -37.38
CA ASN A 331 5.87 -22.68 -38.42
C ASN A 331 7.36 -22.90 -38.16
N VAL A 332 7.75 -24.17 -38.07
CA VAL A 332 9.10 -24.67 -37.78
C VAL A 332 9.40 -25.77 -38.80
N ASP A 333 10.51 -25.65 -39.53
CA ASP A 333 11.00 -26.67 -40.48
C ASP A 333 9.94 -27.16 -41.50
N ASN A 334 9.03 -26.27 -41.92
CA ASN A 334 7.85 -26.53 -42.78
C ASN A 334 6.68 -27.28 -42.12
N LYS A 335 6.74 -27.62 -40.83
CA LYS A 335 5.57 -28.03 -40.03
C LYS A 335 4.89 -26.77 -39.48
N SER A 336 3.58 -26.64 -39.67
CA SER A 336 2.80 -25.50 -39.14
C SER A 336 1.71 -25.95 -38.18
N THR A 337 1.45 -25.16 -37.15
CA THR A 337 0.32 -25.35 -36.25
C THR A 337 -1.03 -25.02 -36.90
N GLN A 338 -1.04 -24.38 -38.06
CA GLN A 338 -2.28 -23.95 -38.73
C GLN A 338 -3.21 -25.15 -39.02
N GLY A 339 -4.43 -25.08 -38.49
CA GLY A 339 -5.43 -26.15 -38.60
C GLY A 339 -5.38 -27.21 -37.50
N LEU A 340 -4.36 -27.21 -36.63
CA LEU A 340 -4.32 -28.07 -35.44
C LEU A 340 -5.20 -27.50 -34.30
N PRO A 341 -5.86 -28.36 -33.51
CA PRO A 341 -6.74 -27.94 -32.42
C PRO A 341 -5.97 -27.29 -31.26
N ARG A 342 -6.54 -26.21 -30.69
CA ARG A 342 -6.09 -25.58 -29.45
C ARG A 342 -6.88 -26.17 -28.28
N VAL A 343 -6.61 -27.44 -27.97
CA VAL A 343 -7.28 -28.19 -26.90
C VAL A 343 -6.19 -28.89 -26.09
N GLY A 344 -6.24 -28.70 -24.76
CA GLY A 344 -5.36 -29.36 -23.81
C GLY A 344 -6.04 -30.53 -23.12
N LEU A 345 -5.35 -31.13 -22.17
CA LEU A 345 -5.94 -32.11 -21.25
C LEU A 345 -6.89 -31.38 -20.29
N ASN A 346 -8.09 -31.93 -20.12
CA ASN A 346 -8.99 -31.58 -19.03
C ASN A 346 -8.69 -32.52 -17.85
N ASP A 347 -8.33 -31.93 -16.71
CA ASP A 347 -8.02 -32.57 -15.44
C ASP A 347 -8.89 -31.92 -14.35
N GLU A 348 -10.09 -32.46 -14.14
CA GLU A 348 -11.10 -31.87 -13.25
C GLU A 348 -10.62 -31.75 -11.79
N PHE A 349 -10.82 -30.58 -11.19
CA PHE A 349 -10.45 -30.30 -9.80
C PHE A 349 -10.91 -31.38 -8.81
N GLN A 350 -9.96 -32.00 -8.12
CA GLN A 350 -10.21 -32.95 -7.04
C GLN A 350 -10.32 -32.23 -5.68
N PRO A 351 -11.44 -32.40 -4.94
CA PRO A 351 -11.57 -31.89 -3.57
C PRO A 351 -10.71 -32.70 -2.58
N PHE A 352 -10.61 -32.24 -1.34
CA PHE A 352 -9.82 -32.91 -0.30
C PHE A 352 -10.25 -34.37 -0.08
N ASP A 353 -9.30 -35.30 -0.14
CA ASP A 353 -9.48 -36.73 0.11
C ASP A 353 -8.65 -37.18 1.31
N SER A 354 -9.32 -37.58 2.40
CA SER A 354 -8.66 -38.04 3.64
C SER A 354 -7.94 -39.38 3.52
N GLU A 355 -8.17 -40.16 2.45
CA GLU A 355 -7.44 -41.41 2.22
C GLU A 355 -6.11 -41.18 1.49
N LYS A 356 -5.91 -39.99 0.91
CA LYS A 356 -4.72 -39.65 0.09
C LYS A 356 -3.87 -38.53 0.66
N THR A 357 -4.49 -37.55 1.33
CA THR A 357 -3.82 -36.31 1.73
C THR A 357 -3.83 -36.14 3.25
N GLU A 358 -2.64 -36.09 3.88
CA GLU A 358 -2.50 -35.70 5.28
C GLU A 358 -2.91 -34.23 5.50
N PHE A 359 -3.37 -33.90 6.70
CA PHE A 359 -3.86 -32.54 6.99
C PHE A 359 -3.53 -32.05 8.39
N THR A 360 -2.79 -30.93 8.46
CA THR A 360 -2.56 -30.14 9.66
C THR A 360 -3.12 -28.73 9.45
N LYS A 361 -3.87 -28.17 10.41
CA LYS A 361 -4.56 -26.87 10.20
C LYS A 361 -3.60 -25.67 10.17
N ARG A 362 -2.46 -25.76 10.86
CA ARG A 362 -1.34 -24.82 10.76
C ARG A 362 -0.02 -25.57 11.01
N ASP A 363 1.08 -25.09 10.44
CA ASP A 363 2.42 -25.67 10.65
C ASP A 363 3.09 -25.18 11.96
N THR A 364 2.65 -24.04 12.46
CA THR A 364 3.26 -23.32 13.58
C THR A 364 2.25 -23.21 14.72
N PRO A 365 2.40 -23.93 15.85
CA PRO A 365 1.47 -23.83 16.98
C PRO A 365 1.41 -22.42 17.60
N GLU A 366 0.29 -22.10 18.27
CA GLU A 366 0.09 -20.80 18.95
C GLU A 366 1.22 -20.50 19.95
N GLY A 367 1.77 -19.29 19.88
CA GLY A 367 2.92 -18.83 20.67
C GLY A 367 4.27 -19.38 20.18
N SER A 368 4.30 -20.22 19.14
CA SER A 368 5.56 -20.66 18.51
C SER A 368 6.13 -19.60 17.60
N PHE A 369 5.29 -18.79 16.93
CA PHE A 369 5.76 -17.67 16.11
C PHE A 369 6.37 -16.59 17.00
N SER A 370 5.71 -16.24 18.12
CA SER A 370 6.22 -15.32 19.14
C SER A 370 7.67 -15.66 19.58
N LYS A 371 7.99 -16.93 19.80
CA LYS A 371 9.36 -17.37 20.16
C LYS A 371 10.37 -17.15 19.04
N SER A 372 9.96 -17.28 17.78
CA SER A 372 10.81 -16.97 16.64
C SER A 372 11.07 -15.46 16.54
N VAL A 373 10.12 -14.62 16.95
CA VAL A 373 10.33 -13.17 17.09
C VAL A 373 11.31 -12.84 18.21
N GLU A 374 11.18 -13.48 19.38
CA GLU A 374 12.16 -13.35 20.47
C GLU A 374 13.58 -13.71 19.99
N ARG A 375 13.71 -14.81 19.23
CA ARG A 375 15.00 -15.22 18.65
C ARG A 375 15.53 -14.22 17.63
N ALA A 376 14.68 -13.67 16.75
CA ALA A 376 15.09 -12.63 15.79
C ALA A 376 15.66 -11.40 16.52
N LYS A 377 15.04 -10.99 17.64
CA LYS A 377 15.52 -9.88 18.48
C LYS A 377 16.89 -10.15 19.11
N GLU A 378 17.25 -11.41 19.37
CA GLU A 378 18.63 -11.76 19.79
C GLU A 378 19.64 -11.54 18.65
N GLU A 379 19.30 -11.92 17.42
CA GLU A 379 20.15 -11.73 16.23
C GLU A 379 20.33 -10.24 15.86
N PHE A 380 19.24 -9.45 15.96
CA PHE A 380 19.30 -7.99 15.78
C PHE A 380 20.24 -7.33 16.79
N LYS A 381 20.17 -7.75 18.05
CA LYS A 381 20.97 -7.19 19.15
C LYS A 381 22.48 -7.40 18.99
N VAL A 382 22.90 -8.48 18.32
CA VAL A 382 24.32 -8.76 18.02
C VAL A 382 24.76 -8.27 16.64
N GLY A 383 23.84 -7.73 15.83
CA GLY A 383 24.12 -7.19 14.50
C GLY A 383 24.24 -8.22 13.39
N ASN A 384 23.73 -9.45 13.60
CA ASN A 384 23.68 -10.49 12.57
C ASN A 384 22.59 -10.20 11.52
N LEU A 385 21.51 -9.57 11.97
CA LEU A 385 20.37 -9.13 11.15
C LEU A 385 20.02 -7.68 11.53
N PHE A 386 19.29 -6.99 10.67
CA PHE A 386 18.64 -5.70 10.93
C PHE A 386 17.11 -5.83 10.88
N GLU A 387 16.64 -6.69 9.97
CA GLU A 387 15.25 -7.01 9.71
C GLU A 387 15.14 -8.47 9.27
N ALA A 388 14.06 -9.16 9.62
CA ALA A 388 13.76 -10.50 9.13
C ALA A 388 12.26 -10.67 8.93
N VAL A 389 11.84 -11.30 7.83
CA VAL A 389 10.42 -11.59 7.56
C VAL A 389 10.18 -13.08 7.73
N LEU A 390 9.65 -13.46 8.89
CA LEU A 390 9.19 -14.83 9.16
C LEU A 390 7.70 -14.98 8.85
N SER A 391 7.30 -16.19 8.52
CA SER A 391 5.95 -16.55 8.10
C SER A 391 5.48 -17.88 8.68
N GLN A 392 4.16 -18.05 8.75
CA GLN A 392 3.50 -19.30 9.13
C GLN A 392 2.39 -19.67 8.15
N THR A 393 2.12 -20.98 8.03
CA THR A 393 1.18 -21.55 7.06
C THR A 393 -0.10 -22.02 7.75
N PHE A 394 -1.24 -21.54 7.26
CA PHE A 394 -2.59 -21.98 7.64
C PHE A 394 -3.18 -22.82 6.51
N ARG A 395 -3.97 -23.85 6.85
CA ARG A 395 -4.57 -24.77 5.87
C ARG A 395 -6.07 -24.96 6.07
N GLU A 396 -6.80 -25.07 4.96
CA GLU A 396 -8.21 -25.42 4.93
C GLU A 396 -8.48 -26.52 3.89
N LYS A 397 -9.49 -27.37 4.17
CA LYS A 397 -9.91 -28.44 3.26
C LYS A 397 -10.91 -27.89 2.25
N LEU A 398 -10.70 -28.15 0.96
CA LEU A 398 -11.62 -27.74 -0.09
C LEU A 398 -12.67 -28.82 -0.36
N THR A 399 -13.92 -28.37 -0.48
CA THR A 399 -15.06 -29.16 -0.94
C THR A 399 -15.35 -28.84 -2.42
N PRO A 400 -16.20 -29.62 -3.12
CA PRO A 400 -16.57 -29.33 -4.51
C PRO A 400 -17.14 -27.91 -4.74
N GLU A 401 -17.79 -27.33 -3.73
CA GLU A 401 -18.36 -25.98 -3.77
C GLU A 401 -17.28 -24.88 -3.66
N ASN A 402 -16.19 -25.18 -2.95
CA ASN A 402 -15.11 -24.24 -2.61
C ASN A 402 -13.87 -24.44 -3.51
N LYS A 403 -14.07 -24.89 -4.75
CA LYS A 403 -13.05 -25.05 -5.79
C LYS A 403 -12.32 -23.74 -6.17
N PRO A 404 -11.14 -23.78 -6.83
CA PRO A 404 -10.28 -22.62 -7.09
C PRO A 404 -11.00 -21.41 -7.71
N SER A 405 -11.85 -21.62 -8.72
CA SER A 405 -12.60 -20.53 -9.36
C SER A 405 -13.57 -19.83 -8.41
N THR A 406 -14.17 -20.55 -7.45
CA THR A 406 -15.05 -19.97 -6.44
C THR A 406 -14.27 -19.03 -5.51
N ILE A 407 -13.06 -19.44 -5.13
CA ILE A 407 -12.15 -18.65 -4.29
C ILE A 407 -11.71 -17.37 -5.03
N PHE A 408 -11.31 -17.49 -6.30
CA PHE A 408 -10.90 -16.33 -7.11
C PHE A 408 -12.02 -15.29 -7.25
N ARG A 409 -13.26 -15.70 -7.54
CA ARG A 409 -14.42 -14.78 -7.62
C ARG A 409 -14.64 -14.02 -6.31
N ARG A 410 -14.52 -14.69 -5.16
CA ARG A 410 -14.66 -14.07 -3.84
C ARG A 410 -13.55 -13.05 -3.56
N LEU A 411 -12.30 -13.35 -3.95
CA LEU A 411 -11.16 -12.44 -3.82
C LEU A 411 -11.32 -11.20 -4.72
N ARG A 412 -11.54 -11.40 -6.03
CA ARG A 412 -11.74 -10.32 -7.03
C ARG A 412 -12.85 -9.32 -6.62
N LYS A 413 -13.91 -9.80 -5.94
CA LYS A 413 -15.01 -8.96 -5.44
C LYS A 413 -14.66 -8.13 -4.18
N ARG A 414 -13.71 -8.58 -3.35
CA ARG A 414 -13.49 -8.04 -1.99
C ARG A 414 -12.16 -7.30 -1.82
N ASN A 415 -11.11 -7.76 -2.51
CA ASN A 415 -9.74 -7.29 -2.40
C ASN A 415 -9.23 -6.88 -3.80
N PRO A 416 -9.59 -5.69 -4.31
CA PRO A 416 -8.98 -5.15 -5.52
C PRO A 416 -7.48 -4.91 -5.28
N ALA A 417 -6.66 -5.33 -6.23
CA ALA A 417 -5.20 -5.35 -6.15
C ALA A 417 -4.57 -5.08 -7.53
N PRO A 418 -3.33 -4.56 -7.58
CA PRO A 418 -2.56 -4.39 -8.82
C PRO A 418 -2.14 -5.73 -9.44
N TYR A 419 -1.91 -6.78 -8.63
CA TYR A 419 -1.51 -8.10 -9.10
C TYR A 419 -2.47 -9.19 -8.59
N GLY A 420 -3.66 -9.26 -9.18
CA GLY A 420 -4.60 -10.37 -9.00
C GLY A 420 -4.34 -11.49 -10.01
N PHE A 421 -4.44 -12.74 -9.60
CA PHE A 421 -4.15 -13.88 -10.48
C PHE A 421 -4.90 -15.16 -10.12
N PHE A 422 -5.14 -15.99 -11.14
CA PHE A 422 -5.55 -17.38 -11.04
C PHE A 422 -4.75 -18.18 -12.06
N ILE A 423 -3.93 -19.12 -11.58
CA ILE A 423 -3.06 -19.99 -12.38
C ILE A 423 -3.39 -21.44 -12.05
N ASN A 424 -3.59 -22.26 -13.08
CA ASN A 424 -3.61 -23.72 -12.96
C ASN A 424 -2.27 -24.24 -13.45
N LEU A 425 -1.48 -24.80 -12.52
CA LEU A 425 -0.14 -25.35 -12.75
C LEU A 425 -0.18 -26.84 -13.14
N GLY A 426 -1.38 -27.44 -13.20
CA GLY A 426 -1.62 -28.87 -13.27
C GLY A 426 -1.12 -29.64 -12.05
N GLU A 427 -1.24 -30.98 -12.11
CA GLU A 427 -0.88 -31.89 -11.00
C GLU A 427 -1.67 -31.55 -9.73
N GLN A 428 -2.97 -31.23 -9.90
CA GLN A 428 -3.85 -30.69 -8.87
C GLN A 428 -3.33 -29.43 -8.13
N GLU A 429 -2.37 -28.70 -8.71
CA GLU A 429 -1.79 -27.49 -8.12
C GLU A 429 -2.28 -26.20 -8.79
N TYR A 430 -2.71 -25.23 -7.96
CA TYR A 430 -3.25 -23.94 -8.40
C TYR A 430 -2.72 -22.80 -7.53
N LEU A 431 -2.61 -21.60 -8.10
CA LEU A 431 -2.34 -20.37 -7.37
C LEU A 431 -3.48 -19.37 -7.58
N VAL A 432 -4.04 -18.86 -6.48
CA VAL A 432 -5.12 -17.88 -6.49
C VAL A 432 -4.75 -16.72 -5.56
N GLY A 433 -4.52 -15.51 -6.10
CA GLY A 433 -3.97 -14.41 -5.32
C GLY A 433 -4.48 -13.03 -5.70
N ALA A 434 -4.27 -12.07 -4.78
CA ALA A 434 -4.55 -10.65 -4.94
C ALA A 434 -3.44 -9.85 -4.25
N SER A 435 -2.25 -9.84 -4.86
CA SER A 435 -1.04 -9.26 -4.29
C SER A 435 -1.02 -7.74 -4.43
N PRO A 436 -0.66 -7.01 -3.35
CA PRO A 436 -0.50 -5.55 -3.38
C PRO A 436 0.81 -5.10 -4.02
N GLU A 437 1.81 -5.98 -4.14
CA GLU A 437 3.22 -5.58 -4.33
C GLU A 437 3.78 -6.01 -5.69
N MET A 438 4.29 -5.03 -6.43
CA MET A 438 5.11 -5.24 -7.63
C MET A 438 6.45 -5.85 -7.20
N PHE A 439 6.83 -6.98 -7.81
CA PHE A 439 8.18 -7.51 -7.61
C PHE A 439 9.17 -6.75 -8.49
N VAL A 440 9.18 -7.04 -9.79
CA VAL A 440 10.01 -6.32 -10.79
C VAL A 440 9.21 -6.13 -12.07
N ARG A 441 9.24 -4.89 -12.58
CA ARG A 441 8.78 -4.54 -13.93
C ARG A 441 9.94 -3.99 -14.76
N CYS A 442 10.11 -4.52 -15.97
CA CYS A 442 11.11 -4.05 -16.94
C CYS A 442 10.41 -3.64 -18.24
N GLU A 443 10.58 -2.39 -18.65
CA GLU A 443 9.98 -1.83 -19.87
C GLU A 443 10.97 -0.93 -20.60
N SER A 444 11.21 -1.17 -21.91
CA SER A 444 11.96 -0.23 -22.76
C SER A 444 11.19 1.07 -22.92
N ILE A 445 11.85 2.20 -22.63
CA ILE A 445 11.30 3.56 -22.70
C ILE A 445 11.93 4.29 -23.89
N GLN A 446 11.12 4.66 -24.89
CA GLN A 446 11.63 5.35 -26.09
C GLN A 446 11.98 6.82 -25.84
N GLU A 447 11.16 7.53 -25.06
CA GLU A 447 11.39 8.95 -24.72
C GLU A 447 11.98 9.07 -23.30
N ASN A 448 13.28 9.33 -23.22
CA ASN A 448 14.00 9.65 -21.98
C ASN A 448 15.10 10.66 -22.33
N ASP A 449 15.20 11.74 -21.56
CA ASP A 449 16.18 12.82 -21.75
C ASP A 449 17.64 12.37 -21.56
N TYR A 450 17.87 11.25 -20.86
CA TYR A 450 19.19 10.74 -20.47
C TYR A 450 19.54 9.41 -21.15
N TYR A 451 18.59 8.46 -21.22
CA TYR A 451 18.82 7.09 -21.70
C TYR A 451 17.71 6.64 -22.69
N PRO A 452 17.61 7.25 -23.88
CA PRO A 452 16.56 6.92 -24.86
C PRO A 452 16.68 5.48 -25.37
N GLY A 453 15.58 4.73 -25.33
CA GLY A 453 15.50 3.32 -25.73
C GLY A 453 15.91 2.31 -24.64
N ALA A 454 16.48 2.77 -23.52
CA ALA A 454 16.94 1.89 -22.44
C ALA A 454 15.79 1.15 -21.75
N MET A 455 16.11 -0.02 -21.18
CA MET A 455 15.18 -0.81 -20.37
C MET A 455 15.10 -0.19 -18.97
N ARG A 456 13.96 0.40 -18.63
CA ARG A 456 13.69 0.88 -17.27
C ARG A 456 13.27 -0.29 -16.38
N VAL A 457 13.87 -0.39 -15.21
CA VAL A 457 13.47 -1.30 -14.12
C VAL A 457 12.73 -0.50 -13.06
N GLU A 458 11.58 -0.99 -12.64
CA GLU A 458 10.77 -0.43 -11.57
C GLU A 458 10.40 -1.49 -10.54
N THR A 459 10.35 -1.06 -9.28
CA THR A 459 9.80 -1.82 -8.15
C THR A 459 9.02 -0.87 -7.24
N CYS A 460 8.17 -1.40 -6.36
CA CYS A 460 7.40 -0.60 -5.42
C CYS A 460 7.40 -1.24 -4.02
N PRO A 461 8.46 -1.06 -3.22
CA PRO A 461 8.52 -1.58 -1.86
C PRO A 461 7.35 -1.07 -1.01
N ILE A 462 6.70 -1.97 -0.27
CA ILE A 462 5.56 -1.67 0.59
C ILE A 462 5.88 -2.03 2.03
N SER A 463 5.65 -1.10 2.95
CA SER A 463 5.67 -1.33 4.40
C SER A 463 4.78 -0.29 5.08
N GLY A 464 4.30 -0.56 6.29
CA GLY A 464 3.26 0.24 6.92
C GLY A 464 1.87 -0.06 6.37
N THR A 465 1.00 -0.57 7.23
CA THR A 465 -0.40 -0.90 6.89
C THR A 465 -1.35 -0.45 7.99
N VAL A 466 -2.38 0.32 7.64
CA VAL A 466 -3.52 0.58 8.54
C VAL A 466 -4.84 0.27 7.84
N ALA A 467 -5.87 -0.09 8.59
CA ALA A 467 -7.21 -0.27 8.02
C ALA A 467 -7.85 1.08 7.64
N ARG A 468 -8.78 1.08 6.67
CA ARG A 468 -9.62 2.24 6.33
C ARG A 468 -10.56 2.60 7.48
N GLY A 469 -10.72 3.90 7.73
CA GLY A 469 -11.67 4.46 8.69
C GLY A 469 -13.13 4.28 8.27
N ALA A 470 -14.05 4.54 9.20
CA ALA A 470 -15.48 4.57 8.92
C ALA A 470 -15.88 5.77 8.04
N ASP A 471 -15.11 6.86 8.09
CA ASP A 471 -15.28 8.06 7.27
C ASP A 471 -13.94 8.72 6.90
N ALA A 472 -14.02 9.84 6.19
CA ALA A 472 -12.86 10.59 5.71
C ALA A 472 -12.03 11.28 6.81
N LEU A 473 -12.61 11.55 7.99
CA LEU A 473 -11.87 12.13 9.12
C LEU A 473 -11.06 11.05 9.82
N GLU A 474 -11.67 9.89 10.03
CA GLU A 474 -10.95 8.74 10.59
C GLU A 474 -9.86 8.25 9.63
N ASP A 475 -10.12 8.19 8.31
CA ASP A 475 -9.07 7.93 7.31
C ASP A 475 -7.92 8.93 7.43
N ALA A 476 -8.20 10.24 7.56
CA ALA A 476 -7.15 11.26 7.70
C ALA A 476 -6.33 11.10 9.00
N LEU A 477 -6.98 10.71 10.11
CA LEU A 477 -6.31 10.41 11.38
C LEU A 477 -5.43 9.14 11.27
N ARG A 478 -5.91 8.09 10.59
CA ARG A 478 -5.15 6.84 10.38
C ARG A 478 -4.00 7.02 9.40
N VAL A 479 -4.15 7.85 8.36
CA VAL A 479 -3.04 8.29 7.50
C VAL A 479 -2.01 9.06 8.32
N LYS A 480 -2.45 9.98 9.20
CA LYS A 480 -1.54 10.74 10.07
C LYS A 480 -0.79 9.82 11.04
N SER A 481 -1.44 8.81 11.64
CA SER A 481 -0.76 7.87 12.54
C SER A 481 0.25 6.99 11.79
N LEU A 482 -0.09 6.50 10.60
CA LEU A 482 0.84 5.76 9.74
C LEU A 482 2.05 6.62 9.32
N MET A 483 1.82 7.87 8.91
CA MET A 483 2.90 8.79 8.51
C MET A 483 3.79 9.24 9.67
N MET A 484 3.31 9.17 10.92
CA MET A 484 4.08 9.53 12.11
C MET A 484 4.69 8.32 12.85
N ASN A 485 4.42 7.08 12.42
CA ASN A 485 5.00 5.89 13.03
C ASN A 485 6.45 5.69 12.58
N GLN A 486 7.38 5.75 13.55
CA GLN A 486 8.82 5.62 13.32
C GLN A 486 9.25 4.18 13.00
N LYS A 487 8.51 3.14 13.43
CA LYS A 487 8.76 1.74 13.07
C LYS A 487 8.60 1.56 11.56
N GLU A 488 7.40 1.85 11.04
CA GLU A 488 7.09 1.70 9.61
C GLU A 488 7.95 2.60 8.72
N GLU A 489 8.32 3.80 9.19
CA GLU A 489 9.27 4.66 8.47
C GLU A 489 10.65 4.02 8.35
N SER A 490 11.14 3.38 9.42
CA SER A 490 12.45 2.72 9.44
C SER A 490 12.45 1.47 8.57
N GLU A 491 11.42 0.64 8.68
CA GLU A 491 11.19 -0.56 7.85
C GLU A 491 11.19 -0.22 6.35
N LEU A 492 10.34 0.72 5.93
CA LEU A 492 10.28 1.15 4.54
C LEU A 492 11.56 1.84 4.06
N THR A 493 12.36 2.43 4.97
CA THR A 493 13.69 2.96 4.61
C THR A 493 14.65 1.82 4.25
N MET A 494 14.74 0.78 5.09
CA MET A 494 15.65 -0.35 4.87
C MET A 494 15.27 -1.14 3.62
N CYS A 495 13.99 -1.43 3.42
CA CYS A 495 13.48 -2.04 2.19
C CYS A 495 13.89 -1.26 0.94
N THR A 496 13.78 0.08 0.98
CA THR A 496 14.11 0.96 -0.15
C THR A 496 15.62 1.05 -0.40
N ASP A 497 16.46 1.08 0.64
CA ASP A 497 17.91 1.14 0.46
C ASP A 497 18.49 -0.17 -0.09
N VAL A 498 17.96 -1.33 0.29
CA VAL A 498 18.35 -2.62 -0.33
C VAL A 498 17.86 -2.70 -1.77
N ASP A 499 16.64 -2.27 -2.06
CA ASP A 499 16.12 -2.21 -3.44
C ASP A 499 16.99 -1.29 -4.35
N ARG A 500 17.43 -0.15 -3.83
CA ARG A 500 18.39 0.74 -4.51
C ARG A 500 19.75 0.07 -4.71
N ASN A 501 20.23 -0.69 -3.73
CA ASN A 501 21.46 -1.48 -3.86
C ASN A 501 21.35 -2.52 -4.98
N ASP A 502 20.25 -3.28 -5.00
CA ASP A 502 20.01 -4.34 -5.99
C ASP A 502 19.96 -3.77 -7.42
N LYS A 503 19.33 -2.61 -7.63
CA LYS A 503 19.38 -1.88 -8.90
C LYS A 503 20.77 -1.36 -9.24
N SER A 504 21.50 -0.81 -8.27
CA SER A 504 22.81 -0.18 -8.51
C SER A 504 23.85 -1.15 -9.09
N ARG A 505 23.70 -2.45 -8.81
CA ARG A 505 24.53 -3.52 -9.37
C ARG A 505 24.43 -3.65 -10.90
N ILE A 506 23.28 -3.33 -11.50
CA ILE A 506 22.95 -3.59 -12.92
C ILE A 506 22.49 -2.36 -13.73
N CYS A 507 22.15 -1.26 -13.07
CA CYS A 507 21.70 -0.03 -13.71
C CYS A 507 22.85 0.92 -14.07
N GLU A 508 22.59 1.87 -14.96
CA GLU A 508 23.51 2.95 -15.31
C GLU A 508 23.82 3.81 -14.07
N PRO A 509 25.09 4.16 -13.80
CA PRO A 509 25.46 4.97 -12.64
C PRO A 509 24.69 6.30 -12.56
N GLY A 510 24.09 6.57 -11.40
CA GLY A 510 23.26 7.76 -11.18
C GLY A 510 21.84 7.69 -11.77
N SER A 511 21.47 6.59 -12.44
CA SER A 511 20.12 6.39 -12.98
C SER A 511 19.11 5.88 -11.95
N VAL A 512 19.57 5.29 -10.84
CA VAL A 512 18.71 4.74 -9.77
C VAL A 512 18.14 5.87 -8.90
N GLN A 513 16.82 6.05 -8.91
CA GLN A 513 16.12 7.15 -8.25
C GLN A 513 14.87 6.69 -7.50
N VAL A 514 14.64 7.28 -6.32
CA VAL A 514 13.37 7.16 -5.59
C VAL A 514 12.44 8.25 -6.09
N ILE A 515 11.50 7.91 -6.96
CA ILE A 515 10.55 8.84 -7.59
C ILE A 515 9.24 8.98 -6.81
N GLY A 516 8.99 8.09 -5.83
CA GLY A 516 7.97 8.24 -4.81
C GLY A 516 8.50 7.75 -3.47
N ARG A 517 8.33 8.55 -2.40
CA ARG A 517 8.75 8.23 -1.02
C ARG A 517 7.55 8.35 -0.09
N ARG A 518 7.26 7.29 0.69
CA ARG A 518 6.15 7.17 1.65
C ARG A 518 4.81 7.63 1.06
N GLN A 519 4.54 7.28 -0.19
CA GLN A 519 3.28 7.63 -0.84
C GLN A 519 2.13 6.84 -0.24
N ILE A 520 1.01 7.52 0.01
CA ILE A 520 -0.19 6.90 0.56
C ILE A 520 -1.00 6.26 -0.57
N GLU A 521 -1.01 4.93 -0.62
CA GLU A 521 -1.91 4.16 -1.46
C GLU A 521 -3.14 3.73 -0.66
N MET A 522 -4.31 4.26 -1.03
CA MET A 522 -5.59 3.88 -0.42
C MET A 522 -6.25 2.75 -1.22
N TYR A 523 -6.54 1.66 -0.52
CA TYR A 523 -7.29 0.51 -1.02
C TYR A 523 -8.70 0.49 -0.41
N SER A 524 -9.52 -0.49 -0.78
CA SER A 524 -10.91 -0.61 -0.29
C SER A 524 -11.02 -0.88 1.22
N ARG A 525 -9.98 -1.49 1.81
CA ARG A 525 -9.93 -1.89 3.23
C ARG A 525 -8.69 -1.44 3.98
N LEU A 526 -7.59 -1.17 3.26
CA LEU A 526 -6.28 -0.86 3.82
C LEU A 526 -5.74 0.46 3.25
N ILE A 527 -4.76 1.02 3.94
CA ILE A 527 -3.93 2.13 3.50
C ILE A 527 -2.49 1.67 3.69
N HIS A 528 -1.68 1.83 2.64
CA HIS A 528 -0.27 1.45 2.63
C HIS A 528 0.63 2.66 2.42
N THR A 529 1.81 2.65 3.01
CA THR A 529 2.92 3.51 2.59
C THR A 529 3.78 2.77 1.56
N VAL A 530 4.02 3.41 0.42
CA VAL A 530 4.68 2.80 -0.74
C VAL A 530 5.79 3.71 -1.24
N ASP A 531 6.96 3.11 -1.48
CA ASP A 531 8.05 3.75 -2.21
C ASP A 531 8.04 3.28 -3.67
N HIS A 532 8.62 4.07 -4.56
CA HIS A 532 8.72 3.74 -5.99
C HIS A 532 10.10 4.11 -6.46
N VAL A 533 10.85 3.08 -6.84
CA VAL A 533 12.24 3.17 -7.24
C VAL A 533 12.35 2.77 -8.71
N GLU A 534 12.94 3.64 -9.53
CA GLU A 534 13.29 3.31 -10.90
C GLU A 534 14.81 3.33 -11.13
N GLY A 535 15.26 2.66 -12.18
CA GLY A 535 16.61 2.71 -12.71
C GLY A 535 16.62 2.27 -14.17
N TYR A 536 17.72 2.50 -14.90
CA TYR A 536 17.83 2.11 -16.31
C TYR A 536 18.96 1.10 -16.46
N LEU A 537 18.69 -0.09 -17.02
CA LEU A 537 19.69 -1.15 -17.17
C LEU A 537 20.86 -0.69 -18.04
N ARG A 538 22.08 -1.10 -17.68
CA ARG A 538 23.23 -0.99 -18.59
C ARG A 538 23.05 -1.96 -19.78
N PRO A 539 23.58 -1.66 -20.98
CA PRO A 539 23.32 -2.43 -22.20
C PRO A 539 23.71 -3.92 -22.14
N GLU A 540 24.60 -4.31 -21.21
CA GLU A 540 25.03 -5.69 -21.00
C GLU A 540 24.09 -6.53 -20.11
N PHE A 541 23.01 -5.97 -19.56
CA PHE A 541 22.02 -6.66 -18.73
C PHE A 541 20.64 -6.71 -19.37
N ASP A 542 19.88 -7.75 -19.02
CA ASP A 542 18.49 -7.93 -19.43
C ASP A 542 17.50 -7.95 -18.25
N ALA A 543 16.21 -8.03 -18.55
CA ALA A 543 15.15 -8.05 -17.55
C ALA A 543 15.25 -9.25 -16.57
N LEU A 544 15.93 -10.34 -16.93
CA LEU A 544 16.14 -11.48 -16.03
C LEU A 544 17.31 -11.22 -15.07
N ASP A 545 18.29 -10.41 -15.45
CA ASP A 545 19.26 -9.88 -14.48
C ASP A 545 18.57 -8.94 -13.49
N ALA A 546 17.62 -8.12 -13.95
CA ALA A 546 16.79 -7.30 -13.06
C ALA A 546 15.98 -8.16 -12.08
N PHE A 547 15.26 -9.18 -12.56
CA PHE A 547 14.54 -10.13 -11.70
C PHE A 547 15.48 -10.76 -10.66
N LEU A 548 16.59 -11.36 -11.10
CA LEU A 548 17.52 -12.11 -10.26
C LEU A 548 18.31 -11.27 -9.25
N CYS A 549 18.58 -9.99 -9.55
CA CYS A 549 19.24 -9.12 -8.57
C CYS A 549 18.31 -8.75 -7.42
N HIS A 550 16.99 -8.66 -7.67
CA HIS A 550 16.01 -8.39 -6.61
C HIS A 550 15.55 -9.67 -5.89
N THR A 551 15.80 -10.87 -6.41
CA THR A 551 15.45 -12.17 -5.79
C THR A 551 16.05 -12.30 -4.37
N TRP A 552 15.27 -12.40 -3.30
CA TRP A 552 13.88 -11.90 -3.15
C TRP A 552 13.85 -10.57 -2.40
N ALA A 553 12.71 -9.88 -2.47
CA ALA A 553 12.54 -8.58 -1.85
C ALA A 553 12.71 -8.64 -0.32
N VAL A 554 13.19 -7.55 0.28
CA VAL A 554 13.36 -7.45 1.74
C VAL A 554 12.04 -7.63 2.48
N THR A 555 10.95 -7.09 1.91
CA THR A 555 9.55 -7.25 2.34
C THR A 555 9.07 -8.69 2.49
N VAL A 556 9.81 -9.67 1.98
CA VAL A 556 9.58 -11.11 2.17
C VAL A 556 10.79 -11.89 2.69
N THR A 557 11.93 -11.25 2.97
CA THR A 557 13.16 -11.93 3.43
C THR A 557 13.73 -11.26 4.68
N GLY A 558 14.25 -10.05 4.53
CA GLY A 558 14.92 -9.27 5.55
C GLY A 558 16.28 -8.74 5.08
N ALA A 559 17.06 -8.19 6.00
CA ALA A 559 18.34 -7.57 5.73
C ALA A 559 19.35 -7.88 6.86
N PRO A 560 20.62 -8.21 6.56
CA PRO A 560 21.21 -8.45 5.23
C PRO A 560 20.62 -9.69 4.54
N LYS A 561 20.36 -9.61 3.23
CA LYS A 561 19.51 -10.57 2.49
C LYS A 561 19.91 -12.05 2.66
N THR A 562 21.16 -12.42 2.38
CA THR A 562 21.63 -13.81 2.50
C THR A 562 21.51 -14.37 3.93
N TRP A 563 21.80 -13.53 4.95
CA TRP A 563 21.68 -13.92 6.36
C TRP A 563 20.21 -14.07 6.77
N ALA A 564 19.33 -13.18 6.28
CA ALA A 564 17.90 -13.28 6.52
C ALA A 564 17.29 -14.52 5.84
N ILE A 565 17.74 -14.89 4.63
CA ILE A 565 17.31 -16.12 3.95
C ILE A 565 17.77 -17.36 4.73
N GLN A 566 19.00 -17.40 5.25
CA GLN A 566 19.45 -18.50 6.13
C GLN A 566 18.62 -18.55 7.42
N PHE A 567 18.32 -17.40 8.04
CA PHE A 567 17.48 -17.34 9.24
C PHE A 567 16.05 -17.82 8.98
N VAL A 568 15.49 -17.52 7.81
CA VAL A 568 14.20 -18.06 7.33
C VAL A 568 14.26 -19.59 7.18
N GLU A 569 15.30 -20.13 6.54
CA GLU A 569 15.50 -21.58 6.40
C GLU A 569 15.65 -22.28 7.77
N ASP A 570 16.31 -21.63 8.73
CA ASP A 570 16.55 -22.12 10.09
C ASP A 570 15.31 -22.10 11.00
N MET A 571 14.43 -21.12 10.83
CA MET A 571 13.36 -20.80 11.81
C MET A 571 11.94 -21.16 11.35
N GLU A 572 11.70 -21.35 10.05
CA GLU A 572 10.37 -21.71 9.54
C GLU A 572 10.16 -23.23 9.50
N ASN A 573 8.91 -23.67 9.76
CA ASN A 573 8.58 -25.08 9.94
C ASN A 573 8.32 -25.84 8.62
N SER A 574 8.30 -25.17 7.47
CA SER A 574 8.00 -25.78 6.17
C SER A 574 8.49 -24.92 4.99
N PRO A 575 8.89 -25.51 3.84
CA PRO A 575 9.32 -24.75 2.68
C PRO A 575 8.27 -23.76 2.20
N ARG A 576 8.70 -22.62 1.67
CA ARG A 576 7.80 -21.57 1.20
C ARG A 576 7.08 -21.92 -0.10
N CYS A 577 7.62 -22.85 -0.87
CA CYS A 577 7.13 -23.22 -2.21
C CYS A 577 6.98 -21.95 -3.07
N TRP A 578 5.74 -21.50 -3.30
CA TRP A 578 5.45 -20.30 -4.08
C TRP A 578 5.49 -19.00 -3.27
N TYR A 579 5.32 -19.00 -1.94
CA TYR A 579 5.18 -17.78 -1.12
C TYR A 579 6.47 -16.93 -1.06
N GLY A 580 6.36 -15.63 -1.33
CA GLY A 580 7.52 -14.72 -1.40
C GLY A 580 8.34 -14.85 -2.69
N GLY A 581 7.96 -15.77 -3.58
CA GLY A 581 8.35 -15.75 -4.99
C GLY A 581 7.54 -14.73 -5.80
N ALA A 582 7.33 -15.00 -7.10
CA ALA A 582 6.64 -14.09 -8.00
C ALA A 582 5.71 -14.79 -9.00
N VAL A 583 4.77 -14.03 -9.56
CA VAL A 583 3.93 -14.42 -10.70
C VAL A 583 3.88 -13.30 -11.72
N GLY A 584 3.71 -13.64 -12.99
CA GLY A 584 3.61 -12.63 -14.04
C GLY A 584 3.94 -13.15 -15.43
N LEU A 585 4.53 -12.26 -16.24
CA LEU A 585 4.90 -12.53 -17.63
C LEU A 585 6.31 -12.02 -17.97
N MET A 586 6.95 -12.74 -18.89
CA MET A 586 8.25 -12.47 -19.49
C MET A 586 8.05 -12.37 -21.00
N GLY A 587 8.08 -11.15 -21.54
CA GLY A 587 7.81 -10.88 -22.96
C GLY A 587 8.99 -11.23 -23.85
N PHE A 588 8.72 -11.72 -25.06
CA PHE A 588 9.77 -11.95 -26.08
C PHE A 588 10.25 -10.65 -26.75
N ASP A 589 9.65 -9.50 -26.41
CA ASP A 589 10.21 -8.17 -26.65
C ASP A 589 11.27 -7.77 -25.60
N GLY A 590 11.57 -8.64 -24.63
CA GLY A 590 12.49 -8.40 -23.52
C GLY A 590 11.85 -7.70 -22.32
N SER A 591 10.55 -7.41 -22.34
CA SER A 591 9.84 -6.85 -21.19
C SER A 591 9.57 -7.90 -20.11
N LEU A 592 9.29 -7.43 -18.89
CA LEU A 592 8.95 -8.26 -17.75
C LEU A 592 7.93 -7.53 -16.88
N ASN A 593 6.91 -8.21 -16.39
CA ASN A 593 5.97 -7.63 -15.43
C ASN A 593 5.55 -8.69 -14.41
N THR A 594 6.00 -8.51 -13.16
CA THR A 594 5.81 -9.50 -12.08
C THR A 594 5.37 -8.86 -10.78
N GLY A 595 4.49 -9.55 -10.06
CA GLY A 595 4.08 -9.23 -8.68
C GLY A 595 4.54 -10.32 -7.72
N LEU A 596 4.80 -9.98 -6.46
CA LEU A 596 5.14 -10.96 -5.44
C LEU A 596 3.93 -11.87 -5.14
N THR A 597 4.17 -13.12 -4.76
CA THR A 597 3.14 -14.09 -4.34
C THR A 597 2.67 -13.87 -2.89
N LEU A 598 2.32 -12.63 -2.57
CA LEU A 598 1.68 -12.23 -1.32
C LEU A 598 0.16 -12.36 -1.42
N ARG A 599 -0.53 -12.49 -0.28
CA ARG A 599 -2.00 -12.62 -0.20
C ARG A 599 -2.52 -13.66 -1.21
N THR A 600 -1.94 -14.84 -1.14
CA THR A 600 -2.10 -15.94 -2.11
C THR A 600 -2.57 -17.19 -1.40
N VAL A 601 -3.47 -17.92 -2.05
CA VAL A 601 -3.83 -19.30 -1.71
C VAL A 601 -3.12 -20.20 -2.70
N ARG A 602 -2.21 -21.06 -2.21
CA ARG A 602 -1.75 -22.23 -2.96
C ARG A 602 -2.77 -23.34 -2.72
N ILE A 603 -3.19 -24.03 -3.77
CA ILE A 603 -4.09 -25.17 -3.67
C ILE A 603 -3.32 -26.37 -4.22
N LYS A 604 -3.20 -27.46 -3.46
CA LYS A 604 -2.58 -28.73 -3.88
C LYS A 604 -3.41 -29.87 -3.28
N ASP A 605 -3.80 -30.84 -4.09
CA ASP A 605 -4.54 -32.06 -3.68
C ASP A 605 -5.75 -31.78 -2.77
N GLY A 606 -6.53 -30.76 -3.14
CA GLY A 606 -7.74 -30.35 -2.41
C GLY A 606 -7.48 -29.60 -1.09
N VAL A 607 -6.24 -29.31 -0.73
CA VAL A 607 -5.86 -28.48 0.43
C VAL A 607 -5.54 -27.06 -0.05
N ALA A 608 -6.17 -26.07 0.55
CA ALA A 608 -5.80 -24.66 0.41
C ALA A 608 -4.81 -24.27 1.50
N GLU A 609 -3.60 -23.89 1.10
CA GLU A 609 -2.54 -23.35 1.95
C GLU A 609 -2.49 -21.82 1.82
N ILE A 610 -2.50 -21.13 2.95
CA ILE A 610 -2.41 -19.68 3.08
C ILE A 610 -1.20 -19.38 3.95
N ARG A 611 -0.15 -18.80 3.38
CA ARG A 611 1.04 -18.38 4.14
C ARG A 611 1.04 -16.87 4.34
N ALA A 612 1.35 -16.44 5.56
CA ALA A 612 1.41 -15.03 5.93
C ALA A 612 2.60 -14.77 6.85
N GLY A 613 3.26 -13.64 6.66
CA GLY A 613 4.44 -13.23 7.40
C GLY A 613 4.37 -11.81 7.93
N ALA A 614 5.24 -11.52 8.90
CA ALA A 614 5.37 -10.24 9.58
C ALA A 614 6.83 -9.79 9.54
N THR A 615 7.04 -8.48 9.41
CA THR A 615 8.36 -7.88 9.36
C THR A 615 8.86 -7.67 10.78
N LEU A 616 9.95 -8.35 11.14
CA LEU A 616 10.49 -8.35 12.48
C LEU A 616 11.63 -7.34 12.58
N LEU A 617 11.54 -6.47 13.57
CA LEU A 617 12.53 -5.45 13.92
C LEU A 617 12.91 -5.55 15.40
N THR A 618 13.92 -4.78 15.82
CA THR A 618 14.31 -4.69 17.24
C THR A 618 13.15 -4.26 18.13
N ASP A 619 12.28 -3.38 17.63
CA ASP A 619 11.13 -2.82 18.35
C ASP A 619 9.82 -3.60 18.12
N SER A 620 9.87 -4.77 17.47
CA SER A 620 8.70 -5.65 17.27
C SER A 620 8.25 -6.31 18.58
N GLU A 621 6.94 -6.33 18.85
CA GLU A 621 6.36 -7.00 20.02
C GLU A 621 5.87 -8.41 19.63
N PRO A 622 6.41 -9.51 20.20
CA PRO A 622 6.20 -10.88 19.69
C PRO A 622 4.75 -11.31 19.48
N ILE A 623 3.85 -10.94 20.40
CA ILE A 623 2.43 -11.29 20.37
C ILE A 623 1.72 -10.52 19.25
N ASP A 624 2.06 -9.25 19.05
CA ASP A 624 1.43 -8.39 18.05
C ASP A 624 1.82 -8.83 16.64
N GLU A 625 3.08 -9.24 16.42
CA GLU A 625 3.54 -9.78 15.12
C GLU A 625 2.87 -11.13 14.80
N GLU A 626 2.66 -12.01 15.81
CA GLU A 626 1.90 -13.27 15.62
C GLU A 626 0.44 -12.97 15.22
N LEU A 627 -0.22 -12.06 15.93
CA LEU A 627 -1.58 -11.59 15.59
C LEU A 627 -1.65 -10.91 14.21
N GLU A 628 -0.61 -10.19 13.80
CA GLU A 628 -0.54 -9.56 12.48
C GLU A 628 -0.52 -10.61 11.36
N THR A 629 0.25 -11.70 11.50
CA THR A 629 0.25 -12.78 10.50
C THR A 629 -1.12 -13.46 10.39
N GLU A 630 -1.81 -13.69 11.51
CA GLU A 630 -3.17 -14.24 11.52
C GLU A 630 -4.17 -13.28 10.87
N LEU A 631 -4.07 -11.97 11.15
CA LEU A 631 -4.88 -10.94 10.52
C LEU A 631 -4.64 -10.87 9.01
N LYS A 632 -3.38 -10.91 8.56
CA LYS A 632 -2.99 -10.96 7.13
C LYS A 632 -3.54 -12.20 6.43
N ALA A 633 -3.56 -13.36 7.09
CA ALA A 633 -4.10 -14.61 6.56
C ALA A 633 -5.65 -14.62 6.54
N SER A 634 -6.30 -14.00 7.53
CA SER A 634 -7.76 -14.07 7.74
C SER A 634 -8.59 -13.70 6.51
N ALA A 635 -8.15 -12.70 5.73
CA ALA A 635 -8.84 -12.26 4.52
C ALA A 635 -8.83 -13.32 3.39
N MET A 636 -7.79 -14.15 3.33
CA MET A 636 -7.68 -15.25 2.39
C MET A 636 -8.47 -16.46 2.89
N ILE A 637 -8.37 -16.77 4.18
CA ILE A 637 -9.14 -17.85 4.84
C ILE A 637 -10.65 -17.60 4.68
N ASP A 638 -11.13 -16.38 4.89
CA ASP A 638 -12.55 -16.02 4.69
C ASP A 638 -12.97 -16.08 3.20
N ALA A 639 -12.06 -15.90 2.24
CA ALA A 639 -12.35 -16.18 0.84
C ALA A 639 -12.47 -17.69 0.55
N VAL A 640 -11.69 -18.53 1.24
CA VAL A 640 -11.76 -20.00 1.12
C VAL A 640 -13.00 -20.57 1.80
N VAL A 641 -13.23 -20.27 3.07
CA VAL A 641 -14.20 -20.96 3.93
C VAL A 641 -15.65 -20.52 3.70
N ARG A 642 -15.88 -19.22 3.43
CA ARG A 642 -17.23 -18.62 3.44
C ARG A 642 -18.12 -19.19 2.34
N SER A 643 -19.05 -20.08 2.72
CA SER A 643 -20.05 -20.66 1.82
C SER A 643 -20.88 -19.55 1.15
N GLY A 644 -21.28 -19.78 -0.10
CA GLY A 644 -21.76 -18.75 -1.04
C GLY A 644 -23.09 -18.05 -0.72
N VAL A 645 -23.58 -18.13 0.51
CA VAL A 645 -24.67 -17.29 0.99
C VAL A 645 -24.09 -15.90 1.26
N ASP A 646 -24.26 -14.99 0.29
CA ASP A 646 -24.08 -13.55 0.49
C ASP A 646 -25.17 -13.05 1.46
N ASN A 647 -25.00 -13.35 2.75
CA ASN A 647 -25.48 -12.46 3.78
C ASN A 647 -24.72 -11.15 3.56
N SER A 648 -25.41 -10.19 2.95
CA SER A 648 -25.04 -8.79 2.85
C SER A 648 -25.14 -8.11 4.22
N ALA A 649 -24.41 -8.65 5.19
CA ALA A 649 -23.55 -7.82 6.01
C ALA A 649 -22.40 -7.38 5.07
N ALA A 650 -22.49 -6.27 4.35
CA ALA A 650 -22.70 -4.95 4.95
C ALA A 650 -21.96 -4.93 6.29
N SER A 651 -20.70 -4.48 6.26
CA SER A 651 -20.01 -4.05 7.47
C SER A 651 -21.00 -3.29 8.34
N ASN A 652 -21.02 -3.58 9.65
CA ASN A 652 -21.71 -2.75 10.64
C ASN A 652 -20.99 -1.38 10.75
N ALA A 653 -20.94 -0.61 9.66
CA ALA A 653 -21.44 0.73 9.75
C ALA A 653 -22.85 0.57 10.33
N GLU A 654 -23.02 0.92 11.60
CA GLU A 654 -24.34 0.94 12.21
C GLU A 654 -25.24 1.68 11.22
N THR A 655 -26.29 1.01 10.71
CA THR A 655 -27.39 1.72 10.05
C THR A 655 -27.75 2.82 11.02
N PRO A 656 -27.54 4.11 10.69
CA PRO A 656 -27.50 5.17 11.68
C PRO A 656 -28.79 5.06 12.46
N LYS A 657 -28.68 4.76 13.78
CA LYS A 657 -29.84 4.51 14.63
C LYS A 657 -30.81 5.65 14.32
N PRO A 658 -32.08 5.35 13.93
CA PRO A 658 -33.01 6.39 13.55
C PRO A 658 -32.95 7.44 14.66
N PRO A 659 -32.59 8.70 14.31
CA PRO A 659 -32.08 9.64 15.28
C PRO A 659 -33.06 9.69 16.45
N GLU A 660 -32.54 9.63 17.68
CA GLU A 660 -33.41 9.80 18.84
C GLU A 660 -34.12 11.15 18.69
N ASN A 661 -35.40 11.07 18.34
CA ASN A 661 -36.28 12.16 17.92
C ASN A 661 -36.72 12.99 19.14
N ILE A 662 -35.78 13.33 20.03
CA ILE A 662 -36.04 14.09 21.26
C ILE A 662 -36.56 15.51 20.97
N GLY A 663 -36.30 16.00 19.77
CA GLY A 663 -36.78 17.27 19.25
C GLY A 663 -38.10 17.14 18.47
N GLU A 664 -38.68 15.96 18.31
CA GLU A 664 -39.92 15.82 17.53
C GLU A 664 -41.08 16.61 18.15
N GLY A 665 -41.73 17.43 17.32
CA GLY A 665 -42.76 18.39 17.76
C GLY A 665 -42.21 19.64 18.48
N LYS A 666 -40.89 19.81 18.60
CA LYS A 666 -40.24 20.98 19.23
C LYS A 666 -39.95 22.09 18.23
N SER A 667 -40.12 23.33 18.68
CA SER A 667 -39.80 24.54 17.91
C SER A 667 -38.57 25.23 18.48
N ILE A 668 -37.52 25.36 17.66
CA ILE A 668 -36.26 26.01 18.03
C ILE A 668 -36.07 27.25 17.15
N ILE A 669 -35.72 28.38 17.77
CA ILE A 669 -35.25 29.56 17.03
C ILE A 669 -33.74 29.66 17.18
N LEU A 670 -33.02 29.70 16.06
CA LEU A 670 -31.58 29.94 16.00
C LEU A 670 -31.36 31.39 15.59
N ILE A 671 -30.88 32.22 16.50
CA ILE A 671 -30.53 33.62 16.20
C ILE A 671 -29.12 33.64 15.61
N ASP A 672 -29.03 33.99 14.33
CA ASP A 672 -27.80 34.12 13.53
C ASP A 672 -27.13 35.48 13.79
N HIS A 673 -25.96 35.47 14.46
CA HIS A 673 -25.11 36.64 14.70
C HIS A 673 -24.02 36.79 13.62
N GLU A 674 -24.36 36.44 12.37
CA GLU A 674 -23.56 36.62 11.17
C GLU A 674 -22.36 35.68 11.01
N ASP A 675 -22.40 34.53 11.68
CA ASP A 675 -21.37 33.50 11.57
C ASP A 675 -21.58 32.56 10.37
N SER A 676 -20.49 32.21 9.69
CA SER A 676 -20.53 31.35 8.50
C SER A 676 -20.85 29.87 8.79
N PHE A 677 -20.78 29.43 10.05
CA PHE A 677 -21.03 28.06 10.50
C PHE A 677 -22.46 27.85 11.03
N VAL A 678 -23.29 28.90 11.13
CA VAL A 678 -24.64 28.86 11.73
C VAL A 678 -25.55 27.79 11.11
N HIS A 679 -25.42 27.51 9.82
CA HIS A 679 -26.22 26.48 9.14
C HIS A 679 -25.81 25.05 9.49
N THR A 680 -24.55 24.81 9.89
CA THR A 680 -24.08 23.50 10.38
C THR A 680 -24.66 23.22 11.77
N LEU A 681 -24.60 24.21 12.68
CA LEU A 681 -25.26 24.14 13.99
C LEU A 681 -26.77 23.94 13.83
N GLY A 682 -27.40 24.70 12.93
CA GLY A 682 -28.80 24.53 12.55
C GLY A 682 -29.12 23.16 11.93
N ASN A 683 -28.16 22.50 11.27
CA ASN A 683 -28.33 21.14 10.78
C ASN A 683 -28.32 20.12 11.92
N TYR A 684 -27.35 20.21 12.84
CA TYR A 684 -27.29 19.32 14.02
C TYR A 684 -28.58 19.40 14.86
N LEU A 685 -29.11 20.61 15.05
CA LEU A 685 -30.39 20.82 15.74
C LEU A 685 -31.58 20.19 15.00
N ARG A 686 -31.59 20.19 13.66
CA ARG A 686 -32.64 19.51 12.85
C ARG A 686 -32.51 17.98 12.90
N GLN A 687 -31.31 17.44 13.06
CA GLN A 687 -31.09 15.99 13.21
C GLN A 687 -31.70 15.40 14.49
N THR A 688 -32.13 16.20 15.47
CA THR A 688 -32.86 15.69 16.64
C THR A 688 -34.37 15.57 16.41
N GLY A 689 -34.86 15.91 15.22
CA GLY A 689 -36.29 15.96 14.88
C GLY A 689 -36.95 17.31 15.10
N ALA A 690 -36.21 18.32 15.58
CA ALA A 690 -36.75 19.65 15.87
C ALA A 690 -37.02 20.50 14.63
N THR A 691 -38.07 21.33 14.71
CA THR A 691 -38.35 22.38 13.72
C THR A 691 -37.48 23.60 14.05
N VAL A 692 -36.41 23.80 13.28
CA VAL A 692 -35.43 24.87 13.51
C VAL A 692 -35.60 26.01 12.52
N ASN A 693 -36.07 27.16 13.00
CA ASN A 693 -36.17 28.40 12.26
C ASN A 693 -34.95 29.28 12.56
N THR A 694 -34.20 29.66 11.52
CA THR A 694 -33.04 30.55 11.66
C THR A 694 -33.44 31.99 11.36
N LEU A 695 -33.16 32.93 12.27
CA LEU A 695 -33.48 34.35 12.15
C LEU A 695 -32.21 35.18 12.30
N ARG A 696 -32.01 36.19 11.44
CA ARG A 696 -30.88 37.13 11.57
C ARG A 696 -31.04 38.00 12.83
N SER A 697 -29.96 38.19 13.57
CA SER A 697 -29.92 38.99 14.79
C SER A 697 -30.40 40.43 14.60
N GLY A 698 -30.80 41.06 15.71
CA GLY A 698 -31.33 42.43 15.73
C GLY A 698 -32.86 42.50 15.93
N PRO A 699 -33.46 43.69 15.79
CA PRO A 699 -34.84 43.97 16.22
C PRO A 699 -35.90 43.06 15.58
N SER A 700 -35.68 42.58 14.35
CA SER A 700 -36.60 41.67 13.66
C SER A 700 -36.69 40.29 14.29
N ALA A 701 -35.59 39.75 14.85
CA ALA A 701 -35.61 38.47 15.55
C ALA A 701 -36.34 38.59 16.90
N LEU A 702 -36.09 39.68 17.63
CA LEU A 702 -36.77 39.96 18.90
C LEU A 702 -38.28 40.14 18.68
N ALA A 703 -38.66 40.96 17.70
CA ALA A 703 -40.06 41.14 17.32
C ALA A 703 -40.71 39.82 16.89
N ALA A 704 -40.02 38.93 16.18
CA ALA A 704 -40.57 37.61 15.82
C ALA A 704 -40.83 36.73 17.05
N ILE A 705 -39.94 36.74 18.04
CA ILE A 705 -40.11 36.01 19.31
C ILE A 705 -41.28 36.60 20.10
N GLU A 706 -41.32 37.92 20.29
CA GLU A 706 -42.41 38.59 21.03
C GLU A 706 -43.77 38.38 20.34
N ASN A 707 -43.87 38.54 19.02
CA ASN A 707 -45.11 38.26 18.27
C ASN A 707 -45.57 36.80 18.40
N MET A 708 -44.65 35.82 18.48
CA MET A 708 -45.04 34.44 18.75
C MET A 708 -45.66 34.31 20.15
N VAL A 709 -45.02 34.89 21.17
CA VAL A 709 -45.49 34.83 22.56
C VAL A 709 -46.84 35.52 22.73
N GLU A 710 -47.05 36.68 22.10
CA GLU A 710 -48.34 37.37 22.06
C GLU A 710 -49.45 36.54 21.41
N GLN A 711 -49.11 35.72 20.41
CA GLN A 711 -50.03 34.76 19.78
C GLN A 711 -50.24 33.47 20.59
N GLY A 712 -49.76 33.42 21.84
CA GLY A 712 -49.91 32.27 22.73
C GLY A 712 -49.01 31.08 22.39
N LYS A 713 -47.92 31.29 21.63
CA LYS A 713 -46.93 30.27 21.27
C LYS A 713 -45.55 30.70 21.77
N LYS A 714 -44.80 29.83 22.46
CA LYS A 714 -43.37 30.09 22.71
C LYS A 714 -42.50 29.03 22.02
N PRO A 715 -41.30 29.37 21.51
CA PRO A 715 -40.31 28.35 21.14
C PRO A 715 -39.97 27.53 22.39
N ASP A 716 -39.65 26.23 22.20
CA ASP A 716 -39.19 25.37 23.29
C ASP A 716 -37.79 25.77 23.78
N MET A 717 -36.99 26.39 22.90
CA MET A 717 -35.67 26.96 23.22
C MET A 717 -35.19 27.91 22.13
N VAL A 718 -34.23 28.77 22.49
CA VAL A 718 -33.50 29.65 21.57
C VAL A 718 -32.01 29.35 21.62
N ILE A 719 -31.38 29.32 20.45
CA ILE A 719 -29.95 29.11 20.31
C ILE A 719 -29.32 30.44 19.89
N LEU A 720 -28.42 30.95 20.72
CA LEU A 720 -27.60 32.12 20.45
C LEU A 720 -26.34 31.65 19.74
N SER A 721 -26.32 31.80 18.41
CA SER A 721 -25.23 31.31 17.57
C SER A 721 -23.90 32.05 17.81
N PRO A 722 -22.78 31.52 17.29
CA PRO A 722 -21.53 32.26 17.17
C PRO A 722 -21.68 33.54 16.33
N GLY A 723 -20.64 34.38 16.32
CA GLY A 723 -20.56 35.60 15.53
C GLY A 723 -19.18 36.25 15.66
N PRO A 724 -18.86 37.23 14.79
CA PRO A 724 -17.64 38.04 14.90
C PRO A 724 -17.77 39.08 16.03
N GLY A 725 -16.74 39.92 16.22
CA GLY A 725 -16.85 41.10 17.09
C GLY A 725 -17.05 40.78 18.58
N ASN A 726 -17.89 41.58 19.23
CA ASN A 726 -18.23 41.51 20.66
C ASN A 726 -19.76 41.35 20.82
N PRO A 727 -20.27 40.86 21.96
CA PRO A 727 -21.70 40.63 22.12
C PRO A 727 -22.56 41.90 22.00
N SER A 728 -21.99 43.06 22.35
CA SER A 728 -22.63 44.37 22.21
C SER A 728 -22.88 44.79 20.75
N ASP A 729 -22.07 44.33 19.78
CA ASP A 729 -22.23 44.63 18.35
C ASP A 729 -23.57 44.08 17.79
N PHE A 730 -24.12 43.04 18.43
CA PHE A 730 -25.38 42.39 18.05
C PHE A 730 -26.53 42.63 19.05
N GLY A 731 -26.28 43.41 20.11
CA GLY A 731 -27.26 43.67 21.16
C GLY A 731 -27.69 42.42 21.92
N LEU A 732 -26.78 41.45 22.13
CA LEU A 732 -27.08 40.15 22.75
C LEU A 732 -27.76 40.27 24.12
N SER A 733 -27.47 41.33 24.89
CA SER A 733 -28.15 41.63 26.16
C SER A 733 -29.67 41.76 26.00
N ASN A 734 -30.13 42.41 24.93
CA ASN A 734 -31.57 42.58 24.64
C ASN A 734 -32.22 41.23 24.28
N SER A 735 -31.50 40.38 23.56
CA SER A 735 -31.94 39.00 23.28
C SER A 735 -32.11 38.21 24.56
N ILE A 736 -31.10 38.22 25.44
CA ILE A 736 -31.11 37.47 26.70
C ILE A 736 -32.22 37.99 27.64
N GLU A 737 -32.42 39.32 27.73
CA GLU A 737 -33.51 39.93 28.51
C GLU A 737 -34.90 39.45 28.03
N VAL A 738 -35.15 39.42 26.72
CA VAL A 738 -36.41 38.91 26.14
C VAL A 738 -36.62 37.42 26.44
N LEU A 739 -35.56 36.61 26.41
CA LEU A 739 -35.66 35.18 26.74
C LEU A 739 -35.98 34.95 28.23
N ILE A 740 -35.38 35.73 29.14
CA ILE A 740 -35.67 35.67 30.59
C ILE A 740 -37.09 36.14 30.88
N LYS A 741 -37.50 37.28 30.30
CA LYS A 741 -38.85 37.88 30.43
C LYS A 741 -39.98 36.90 30.07
N HIS A 742 -39.72 35.97 29.17
CA HIS A 742 -40.71 35.01 28.66
C HIS A 742 -40.47 33.55 29.08
N ASP A 743 -39.51 33.30 29.99
CA ASP A 743 -39.15 31.96 30.47
C ASP A 743 -38.82 31.00 29.29
N ILE A 744 -37.89 31.42 28.43
CA ILE A 744 -37.47 30.66 27.24
C ILE A 744 -36.04 30.14 27.46
N PRO A 745 -35.81 28.81 27.43
CA PRO A 745 -34.47 28.23 27.54
C PRO A 745 -33.51 28.75 26.47
N ALA A 746 -32.26 29.03 26.86
CA ALA A 746 -31.25 29.60 25.96
C ALA A 746 -29.96 28.79 25.95
N PHE A 747 -29.46 28.43 24.76
CA PHE A 747 -28.13 27.84 24.59
C PHE A 747 -27.19 28.78 23.84
N GLY A 748 -26.05 29.14 24.44
CA GLY A 748 -25.03 29.98 23.82
C GLY A 748 -23.90 29.18 23.18
N VAL A 749 -23.48 29.56 21.97
CA VAL A 749 -22.27 29.01 21.33
C VAL A 749 -21.32 30.16 20.97
N CYS A 750 -20.07 30.06 21.40
CA CYS A 750 -19.00 31.03 21.18
C CYS A 750 -19.40 32.46 21.60
N LEU A 751 -19.77 33.34 20.66
CA LEU A 751 -20.31 34.67 20.94
C LEU A 751 -21.56 34.61 21.85
N GLY A 752 -22.39 33.58 21.71
CA GLY A 752 -23.53 33.35 22.60
C GLY A 752 -23.14 33.09 24.06
N LEU A 753 -22.02 32.40 24.32
CA LEU A 753 -21.46 32.26 25.68
C LEU A 753 -20.98 33.62 26.18
N GLN A 754 -20.27 34.36 25.34
CA GLN A 754 -19.69 35.67 25.69
C GLN A 754 -20.79 36.68 26.05
N GLY A 755 -21.91 36.69 25.31
CA GLY A 755 -23.07 37.52 25.63
C GLY A 755 -23.77 37.13 26.93
N ILE A 756 -23.83 35.84 27.27
CA ILE A 756 -24.35 35.38 28.57
C ILE A 756 -23.42 35.84 29.70
N VAL A 757 -22.10 35.73 29.54
CA VAL A 757 -21.12 36.22 30.52
C VAL A 757 -21.28 37.73 30.76
N GLU A 758 -21.33 38.55 29.70
CA GLU A 758 -21.49 40.00 29.84
C GLU A 758 -22.86 40.39 30.45
N TYR A 759 -23.94 39.70 30.07
CA TYR A 759 -25.29 40.01 30.56
C TYR A 759 -25.43 39.86 32.08
N PHE A 760 -24.84 38.80 32.66
CA PHE A 760 -24.84 38.59 34.11
C PHE A 760 -23.73 39.39 34.84
N GLY A 761 -23.03 40.30 34.15
CA GLY A 761 -22.06 41.21 34.74
C GLY A 761 -20.63 40.67 34.83
N GLY A 762 -20.35 39.52 34.20
CA GLY A 762 -18.99 39.01 34.08
C GLY A 762 -18.17 39.74 33.01
N LYS A 763 -16.84 39.64 33.07
CA LYS A 763 -15.95 40.30 32.10
C LYS A 763 -15.38 39.35 31.06
N LEU A 764 -15.19 39.88 29.84
CA LEU A 764 -14.46 39.21 28.77
C LEU A 764 -12.99 39.68 28.72
N GLY A 765 -12.09 38.73 28.47
CA GLY A 765 -10.67 38.95 28.22
C GLY A 765 -10.29 38.57 26.79
N VAL A 766 -9.19 39.15 26.30
CA VAL A 766 -8.58 38.75 25.02
C VAL A 766 -7.51 37.69 25.29
N LEU A 767 -7.55 36.57 24.56
CA LEU A 767 -6.49 35.56 24.63
C LEU A 767 -5.15 36.14 24.16
N GLY A 768 -4.08 35.84 24.89
CA GLY A 768 -2.71 36.21 24.48
C GLY A 768 -2.28 35.58 23.14
N TYR A 769 -2.96 34.50 22.72
CA TYR A 769 -2.81 33.88 21.42
C TYR A 769 -4.20 33.51 20.84
N PRO A 770 -4.63 34.07 19.70
CA PRO A 770 -5.94 33.79 19.11
C PRO A 770 -6.11 32.32 18.67
N MET A 771 -7.26 31.74 19.03
CA MET A 771 -7.59 30.34 18.75
C MET A 771 -8.68 30.28 17.67
N HIS A 772 -8.26 30.40 16.41
CA HIS A 772 -9.12 30.33 15.23
C HIS A 772 -8.86 29.04 14.45
N GLY A 773 -9.84 28.13 14.39
CA GLY A 773 -9.72 26.86 13.68
C GLY A 773 -8.72 25.89 14.29
N LYS A 774 -8.64 25.85 15.63
CA LYS A 774 -7.65 25.03 16.36
C LYS A 774 -8.34 24.08 17.34
N PRO A 775 -7.88 22.82 17.45
CA PRO A 775 -8.32 21.92 18.50
C PRO A 775 -7.78 22.37 19.87
N SER A 776 -8.43 21.95 20.94
CA SER A 776 -7.89 21.91 22.29
C SER A 776 -8.63 20.86 23.10
N ASP A 777 -7.95 20.18 24.01
CA ASP A 777 -8.61 19.38 25.04
C ASP A 777 -9.34 20.30 26.03
N VAL A 778 -10.57 19.92 26.35
CA VAL A 778 -11.33 20.48 27.48
C VAL A 778 -11.55 19.41 28.53
N THR A 779 -11.39 19.81 29.80
CA THR A 779 -11.67 18.98 30.96
C THR A 779 -12.92 19.50 31.68
N LEU A 780 -13.84 18.60 31.98
CA LEU A 780 -15.05 18.88 32.72
C LEU A 780 -14.75 19.16 34.20
N THR A 781 -15.46 20.14 34.77
CA THR A 781 -15.44 20.41 36.22
C THR A 781 -16.37 19.44 36.96
N GLU A 782 -16.43 19.52 38.29
CA GLU A 782 -17.41 18.74 39.08
C GLU A 782 -18.86 19.06 38.67
N ASP A 783 -19.20 20.34 38.47
CA ASP A 783 -20.50 20.76 37.91
C ASP A 783 -20.69 20.23 36.47
N GLY A 784 -19.62 20.22 35.67
CA GLY A 784 -19.63 19.68 34.31
C GLY A 784 -19.87 18.18 34.22
N MET A 785 -19.42 17.41 35.21
CA MET A 785 -19.61 15.96 35.29
C MET A 785 -20.96 15.54 35.87
N GLY A 786 -21.77 16.47 36.39
CA GLY A 786 -23.07 16.15 37.00
C GLY A 786 -24.12 15.63 36.01
N GLU A 787 -25.08 14.84 36.49
CA GLU A 787 -26.17 14.28 35.65
C GLU A 787 -27.06 15.36 35.00
N ASN A 788 -27.18 16.53 35.64
CA ASN A 788 -27.91 17.70 35.16
C ASN A 788 -27.00 18.70 34.37
N SER A 789 -25.91 18.21 33.78
CA SER A 789 -24.99 18.98 32.94
C SER A 789 -25.31 18.78 31.45
N ILE A 790 -25.09 19.82 30.64
CA ILE A 790 -25.05 19.67 29.17
C ILE A 790 -24.00 18.65 28.70
N PHE A 791 -22.99 18.32 29.51
CA PHE A 791 -21.95 17.32 29.21
C PHE A 791 -22.23 15.92 29.77
N ALA A 792 -23.43 15.66 30.31
CA ALA A 792 -23.78 14.36 30.87
C ALA A 792 -23.53 13.20 29.88
N GLY A 793 -22.79 12.18 30.34
CA GLY A 793 -22.41 11.01 29.54
C GLY A 793 -21.20 11.20 28.61
N LEU A 794 -20.55 12.36 28.61
CA LEU A 794 -19.27 12.58 27.91
C LEU A 794 -18.07 12.15 28.77
N PRO A 795 -16.91 11.82 28.14
CA PRO A 795 -15.68 11.60 28.88
C PRO A 795 -15.24 12.86 29.63
N LYS A 796 -14.48 12.68 30.73
CA LYS A 796 -13.99 13.80 31.56
C LYS A 796 -13.14 14.80 30.77
N THR A 797 -12.40 14.33 29.76
CA THR A 797 -11.57 15.16 28.88
C THR A 797 -11.80 14.76 27.43
N PHE A 798 -11.94 15.73 26.52
CA PHE A 798 -12.09 15.51 25.08
C PHE A 798 -11.68 16.73 24.25
N GLU A 799 -11.29 16.50 22.98
CA GLU A 799 -10.92 17.54 22.04
C GLU A 799 -12.14 18.30 21.47
N VAL A 800 -12.02 19.62 21.35
CA VAL A 800 -13.03 20.52 20.78
C VAL A 800 -12.44 21.63 19.91
N ALA A 801 -13.26 22.18 19.02
CA ALA A 801 -12.89 23.24 18.09
C ALA A 801 -13.01 24.66 18.67
N ARG A 802 -11.91 25.41 18.68
CA ARG A 802 -11.87 26.83 19.08
C ARG A 802 -11.86 27.77 17.87
N TYR A 803 -12.77 28.73 17.86
CA TYR A 803 -12.84 29.85 16.91
C TYR A 803 -13.07 31.19 17.63
N HIS A 804 -12.25 31.50 18.64
CA HIS A 804 -12.43 32.69 19.48
C HIS A 804 -11.12 33.41 19.81
N SER A 805 -11.23 34.74 19.96
CA SER A 805 -10.20 35.59 20.57
C SER A 805 -10.63 36.08 21.96
N LEU A 806 -11.93 36.25 22.18
CA LEU A 806 -12.52 36.65 23.45
C LEU A 806 -12.89 35.41 24.28
N HIS A 807 -12.85 35.53 25.61
CA HIS A 807 -13.26 34.48 26.54
C HIS A 807 -13.76 35.11 27.84
N GLY A 808 -14.61 34.40 28.59
CA GLY A 808 -14.97 34.83 29.95
C GLY A 808 -13.78 34.70 30.90
N ILE A 809 -13.46 35.77 31.64
CA ILE A 809 -12.42 35.77 32.68
C ILE A 809 -12.98 35.05 33.89
N ARG A 810 -12.40 33.90 34.24
CA ARG A 810 -12.92 32.98 35.25
C ARG A 810 -13.12 33.64 36.63
N GLU A 811 -12.15 34.45 37.05
CA GLU A 811 -12.12 35.14 38.34
C GLU A 811 -13.11 36.30 38.41
N GLU A 812 -13.65 36.71 37.26
CA GLU A 812 -14.65 37.77 37.12
C GLU A 812 -16.01 37.24 36.65
N LEU A 813 -16.27 35.94 36.75
CA LEU A 813 -17.61 35.38 36.54
C LEU A 813 -18.47 35.58 37.81
N PRO A 814 -19.76 35.92 37.65
CA PRO A 814 -20.71 36.01 38.77
C PRO A 814 -21.07 34.61 39.29
N GLU A 815 -21.41 34.50 40.57
CA GLU A 815 -21.64 33.21 41.25
C GLU A 815 -22.78 32.38 40.63
N GLU A 816 -23.74 33.01 39.95
CA GLU A 816 -24.82 32.29 39.28
C GLU A 816 -24.34 31.47 38.06
N LEU A 817 -23.22 31.84 37.42
CA LEU A 817 -22.67 31.18 36.24
C LEU A 817 -21.61 30.14 36.62
N LYS A 818 -22.04 28.89 36.81
CA LYS A 818 -21.15 27.76 37.09
C LYS A 818 -20.30 27.41 35.88
N VAL A 819 -18.98 27.32 36.09
CA VAL A 819 -18.05 26.86 35.06
C VAL A 819 -18.13 25.34 34.95
N THR A 820 -18.54 24.82 33.79
CA THR A 820 -18.75 23.39 33.53
C THR A 820 -17.62 22.74 32.73
N ALA A 821 -16.84 23.51 31.95
CA ALA A 821 -15.65 23.00 31.25
C ALA A 821 -14.53 24.04 31.17
N LEU A 822 -13.29 23.57 31.21
CA LEU A 822 -12.06 24.36 31.18
C LEU A 822 -11.04 23.75 30.22
N THR A 823 -10.16 24.56 29.64
CA THR A 823 -8.90 24.11 29.02
C THR A 823 -7.80 23.94 30.07
N GLU A 824 -6.67 23.33 29.70
CA GLU A 824 -5.48 23.24 30.57
C GLU A 824 -4.94 24.62 30.98
N ASP A 825 -4.98 25.62 30.09
CA ASP A 825 -4.61 27.01 30.36
C ASP A 825 -5.68 27.79 31.15
N GLY A 826 -6.70 27.12 31.66
CA GLY A 826 -7.70 27.68 32.58
C GLY A 826 -8.80 28.52 31.93
N ILE A 827 -8.85 28.57 30.59
CA ILE A 827 -9.88 29.32 29.85
C ILE A 827 -11.23 28.61 29.99
N VAL A 828 -12.27 29.39 30.29
CA VAL A 828 -13.66 28.93 30.43
C VAL A 828 -14.20 28.47 29.07
N MET A 829 -14.57 27.19 28.98
CA MET A 829 -15.04 26.54 27.75
C MET A 829 -16.50 26.10 27.82
N GLY A 830 -17.09 26.01 29.01
CA GLY A 830 -18.52 25.78 29.21
C GLY A 830 -19.01 26.46 30.48
N ILE A 831 -20.24 26.97 30.45
CA ILE A 831 -20.95 27.52 31.61
C ILE A 831 -22.39 27.00 31.67
N GLN A 832 -22.96 26.98 32.88
CA GLN A 832 -24.38 26.72 33.12
C GLN A 832 -24.88 27.63 34.24
N HIS A 833 -26.04 28.27 34.04
CA HIS A 833 -26.64 29.14 35.03
C HIS A 833 -27.29 28.31 36.15
N SER A 834 -27.18 28.77 37.39
CA SER A 834 -27.57 28.00 38.59
C SER A 834 -29.09 27.81 38.76
N THR A 835 -29.90 28.77 38.31
CA THR A 835 -31.37 28.73 38.43
C THR A 835 -32.14 28.87 37.10
N LEU A 836 -31.75 29.80 36.23
CA LEU A 836 -32.35 29.99 34.90
C LEU A 836 -31.99 28.86 33.92
N PRO A 837 -32.86 28.55 32.93
CA PRO A 837 -32.62 27.51 31.92
C PRO A 837 -31.62 27.96 30.84
N MET A 838 -30.39 28.25 31.24
CA MET A 838 -29.33 28.76 30.37
C MET A 838 -28.03 27.98 30.52
N ALA A 839 -27.46 27.57 29.41
CA ALA A 839 -26.14 26.95 29.34
C ALA A 839 -25.41 27.42 28.08
N ALA A 840 -24.08 27.34 28.06
CA ALA A 840 -23.32 27.75 26.89
C ALA A 840 -21.96 27.07 26.78
N VAL A 841 -21.41 27.06 25.57
CA VAL A 841 -20.07 26.58 25.25
C VAL A 841 -19.28 27.62 24.46
N GLN A 842 -17.98 27.76 24.74
CA GLN A 842 -17.10 28.71 24.04
C GLN A 842 -16.54 28.10 22.73
N PHE A 843 -16.46 26.77 22.67
CA PHE A 843 -16.10 26.01 21.48
C PHE A 843 -17.31 25.79 20.56
N HIS A 844 -17.03 25.31 19.35
CA HIS A 844 -18.04 25.03 18.32
C HIS A 844 -18.39 23.54 18.30
N PRO A 845 -19.54 23.09 18.86
CA PRO A 845 -19.95 21.69 18.84
C PRO A 845 -20.25 21.16 17.44
N GLU A 846 -20.55 22.04 16.47
CA GLU A 846 -20.85 21.72 15.07
C GLU A 846 -19.62 21.62 14.17
N SER A 847 -18.43 21.96 14.68
CA SER A 847 -17.20 22.01 13.89
C SER A 847 -16.62 20.62 13.63
N ILE A 848 -15.94 20.47 12.48
CA ILE A 848 -15.20 19.28 12.07
C ILE A 848 -14.06 18.88 13.03
N LEU A 849 -13.58 19.82 13.87
CA LEU A 849 -12.58 19.59 14.91
C LEU A 849 -13.19 19.24 16.28
N THR A 850 -14.52 19.12 16.37
CA THR A 850 -15.23 18.56 17.53
C THR A 850 -15.87 17.24 17.07
N SER A 851 -15.69 16.16 17.83
CA SER A 851 -16.36 14.88 17.49
C SER A 851 -17.87 15.08 17.30
N PRO A 852 -18.46 14.68 16.16
CA PRO A 852 -19.90 14.83 15.92
C PRO A 852 -20.76 14.17 17.00
N ALA A 853 -20.28 13.06 17.58
CA ALA A 853 -20.94 12.39 18.70
C ALA A 853 -20.98 13.27 19.95
N HIS A 854 -19.87 13.96 20.29
CA HIS A 854 -19.82 14.89 21.42
C HIS A 854 -20.67 16.13 21.17
N GLY A 855 -20.52 16.77 20.01
CA GLY A 855 -21.30 17.94 19.63
C GLY A 855 -22.81 17.69 19.64
N MET A 856 -23.24 16.57 19.07
CA MET A 856 -24.63 16.13 19.09
C MET A 856 -25.12 15.80 20.51
N ALA A 857 -24.31 15.15 21.34
CA ALA A 857 -24.68 14.83 22.72
C ALA A 857 -24.92 16.09 23.56
N ILE A 858 -24.09 17.13 23.43
CA ILE A 858 -24.25 18.41 24.13
C ILE A 858 -25.61 19.05 23.80
N LEU A 859 -25.91 19.17 22.51
CA LEU A 859 -27.18 19.73 22.04
C LEU A 859 -28.38 18.87 22.51
N LYS A 860 -28.23 17.54 22.50
CA LYS A 860 -29.27 16.62 22.96
C LYS A 860 -29.51 16.70 24.47
N ASN A 861 -28.47 16.86 25.27
CA ASN A 861 -28.57 16.99 26.72
C ASN A 861 -29.29 18.30 27.09
N PHE A 862 -28.90 19.42 26.48
CA PHE A 862 -29.61 20.70 26.68
C PHE A 862 -31.10 20.61 26.30
N MET A 863 -31.43 19.92 25.19
CA MET A 863 -32.83 19.65 24.84
C MET A 863 -33.53 18.83 25.92
N ARG A 864 -32.96 17.72 26.39
CA ARG A 864 -33.56 16.85 27.40
C ARG A 864 -33.87 17.62 28.69
N MET A 865 -32.91 18.39 29.19
CA MET A 865 -33.01 19.20 30.42
C MET A 865 -34.23 20.15 30.44
N HIS A 866 -34.69 20.60 29.27
CA HIS A 866 -35.75 21.60 29.14
C HIS A 866 -36.98 21.11 28.36
N THR A 867 -37.10 19.80 28.08
CA THR A 867 -38.24 19.25 27.32
C THR A 867 -38.99 18.10 28.00
N THR A 868 -38.42 17.43 29.01
CA THR A 868 -39.15 16.44 29.81
C THR A 868 -40.17 17.13 30.71
N LYS A 869 -41.45 17.11 30.30
CA LYS A 869 -42.57 17.24 31.24
C LYS A 869 -42.51 16.06 32.21
N GLU A 870 -42.61 16.33 33.51
CA GLU A 870 -42.91 15.29 34.49
C GLU A 870 -44.19 14.55 34.07
N LYS A 871 -44.10 13.22 33.96
CA LYS A 871 -45.28 12.36 34.00
C LYS A 871 -45.70 12.19 35.47
N ASN A 872 -46.49 13.16 35.95
CA ASN A 872 -47.36 12.97 37.11
C ASN A 872 -48.69 12.35 36.64
#